data_AF-A0A7G8UPL8-F1
#
_entry.id   AF-A0A7G8UPL8-F1
#
_cell.length_a   1.000
_cell.length_b   1.000
_cell.length_c   1.000
_cell.angle_alpha   90.00
_cell.angle_beta   90.00
_cell.angle_gamma   90.00
#
_symmetry.space_group_name_H-M   'P 1'
#
loop_
_entity.id
_entity.type
_entity.pdbx_description
1 polymer ?
#
loop_
_entity_poly.entity_id
_entity_poly.type
_entity_poly.pdbx_seq_one_letter_code
_entity_poly.pdbx_strand_id
1 'polypeptide(L)'
;MKVLVMMLLMAALLVNGEVLAAKPQMGKAPAEVVTWKTPEWEENDSFSVWVRGDGKKAWKELYVYNVKNGEQKEQDVPTDAAMVNLDFTGTVEFKVTYHPAEIKKFEIRPSAYPINARKKGKHTLYFTLTQDDKAPLKPTIMINGSWSEGNLHILSNTPDKNVPSPDAENVYVVNPGDPVPLYLPDGKNTYYFTPGEHELPKGMWVELDLGDIFQLDKFDFVQPLTDSQWFAKGPQRFIIEAKEKAEDPYVRIYDGRENRKEGTVTDVLRNVKARYVKLVLLGNTGSSHYVMASLVSEFRLYKNGDSTNIAKGKAVRGALSGYENIVDDNESTFYMSSTGYGNWHAGEAFYVSQSATTVYLAPGSVVKGSISADDRNNITIRGRGILYGGELLRPRNYAEGRSGAIWITKSANSKLEGITLIDYPMWSVVMNFTDQTTIQNINFFGSMVNADGIHLSGSKNARVSGVFIRTTDDNLVMYHYGKTSNITVKDSIFWADNARPILLGLGTTPNASIDQVSFENIHILNQRGVWDLNKYNGAIQLWATGGNKISNVRFKNIQIDEFEAPEDSMLFQIKTDEFVPGVPLGSVSGIAFEDVFYRGKLPRKSLIYGVDDMHNVQDIRFTNVKLNGTKLSGNNMEEYIEAKGYYEDITFE
;
A
#
# COMPACT_ATOMS: atom_id res chain seq x y z
N MET A 1 -12.47 14.91 -84.76
CA MET A 1 -12.39 15.51 -83.40
C MET A 1 -11.41 14.65 -82.60
N LYS A 2 -10.43 15.31 -81.97
CA LYS A 2 -9.17 14.87 -81.31
C LYS A 2 -9.31 13.59 -80.44
N VAL A 3 -8.45 12.55 -80.46
CA VAL A 3 -6.98 12.38 -80.25
C VAL A 3 -6.59 12.02 -78.78
N LEU A 4 -5.87 10.90 -78.65
CA LEU A 4 -4.82 10.46 -77.68
C LEU A 4 -5.10 10.00 -76.22
N VAL A 5 -4.61 8.78 -75.93
CA VAL A 5 -3.69 8.30 -74.85
C VAL A 5 -3.17 9.32 -73.82
N MET A 6 -3.20 8.97 -72.51
CA MET A 6 -2.05 9.16 -71.59
C MET A 6 -2.14 8.38 -70.27
N MET A 7 -1.04 7.70 -69.94
CA MET A 7 -0.64 7.21 -68.61
C MET A 7 -0.19 8.37 -67.69
N LEU A 8 -0.09 8.06 -66.38
CA LEU A 8 0.85 8.58 -65.37
C LEU A 8 0.51 9.87 -64.56
N LEU A 9 0.81 9.73 -63.26
CA LEU A 9 1.03 10.71 -62.18
C LEU A 9 -0.18 11.41 -61.53
N MET A 10 -0.58 10.88 -60.36
CA MET A 10 -0.61 11.68 -59.13
C MET A 10 -0.04 10.84 -57.97
N ALA A 11 1.27 11.00 -57.77
CA ALA A 11 1.88 10.89 -56.45
C ALA A 11 1.76 12.27 -55.77
N ALA A 12 1.77 12.25 -54.43
CA ALA A 12 1.76 13.38 -53.49
C ALA A 12 0.37 13.86 -53.01
N LEU A 13 -0.09 13.26 -51.92
CA LEU A 13 -0.46 13.96 -50.67
C LEU A 13 -0.82 12.90 -49.60
N LEU A 14 0.23 12.25 -49.09
CA LEU A 14 0.22 11.67 -47.74
C LEU A 14 0.38 12.84 -46.76
N VAL A 15 -0.73 13.27 -46.16
CA VAL A 15 -0.69 14.13 -44.96
C VAL A 15 -1.58 13.48 -43.93
N ASN A 16 -0.91 12.86 -42.96
CA ASN A 16 -1.27 12.69 -41.55
C ASN A 16 -2.75 12.90 -41.21
N GLY A 17 -3.44 11.77 -41.12
CA GLY A 17 -4.74 11.66 -40.48
C GLY A 17 -4.90 10.25 -39.94
N GLU A 18 -3.97 9.79 -39.10
CA GLU A 18 -4.27 8.66 -38.21
C GLU A 18 -5.36 9.14 -37.26
N VAL A 19 -6.59 8.81 -37.62
CA VAL A 19 -7.75 8.81 -36.74
C VAL A 19 -7.34 7.93 -35.56
N LEU A 20 -6.97 8.56 -34.44
CA LEU A 20 -7.08 7.94 -33.13
C LEU A 20 -8.52 7.43 -33.06
N ALA A 21 -8.71 6.12 -33.20
CA ALA A 21 -10.00 5.50 -32.97
C ALA A 21 -10.39 5.86 -31.54
N ALA A 22 -11.28 6.86 -31.43
CA ALA A 22 -11.90 7.19 -30.16
C ALA A 22 -12.50 5.89 -29.64
N LYS A 23 -12.05 5.43 -28.47
CA LYS A 23 -12.79 4.39 -27.75
C LYS A 23 -14.24 4.89 -27.70
N PRO A 24 -15.23 4.07 -28.11
CA PRO A 24 -16.61 4.51 -28.10
C PRO A 24 -16.92 5.01 -26.69
N GLN A 25 -17.36 6.26 -26.56
CA GLN A 25 -17.97 6.71 -25.32
C GLN A 25 -19.08 5.69 -25.02
N MET A 26 -19.00 5.03 -23.87
CA MET A 26 -20.16 4.28 -23.39
C MET A 26 -21.35 5.22 -23.46
N GLY A 27 -22.38 4.82 -24.22
CA GLY A 27 -23.62 5.56 -24.29
C GLY A 27 -24.16 5.82 -22.89
N LYS A 28 -24.89 6.93 -22.73
CA LYS A 28 -25.52 7.30 -21.46
C LYS A 28 -26.21 6.10 -20.81
N ALA A 29 -25.80 5.75 -19.60
CA ALA A 29 -26.33 4.61 -18.86
C ALA A 29 -27.01 5.07 -17.55
N PRO A 30 -28.10 4.40 -17.11
CA PRO A 30 -28.74 4.70 -15.83
C PRO A 30 -27.72 4.67 -14.70
N ALA A 31 -27.74 5.70 -13.85
CA ALA A 31 -26.77 5.84 -12.79
C ALA A 31 -27.30 5.44 -11.42
N GLU A 32 -26.53 4.62 -10.73
CA GLU A 32 -26.62 4.40 -9.29
C GLU A 32 -25.50 5.22 -8.63
N VAL A 33 -25.82 6.00 -7.59
CA VAL A 33 -24.84 6.87 -6.92
C VAL A 33 -25.01 6.77 -5.41
N VAL A 34 -23.97 6.26 -4.74
CA VAL A 34 -23.86 6.14 -3.29
C VAL A 34 -22.81 7.13 -2.79
N THR A 35 -23.19 7.92 -1.79
CA THR A 35 -22.36 8.97 -1.20
C THR A 35 -22.45 8.88 0.31
N TRP A 36 -21.36 9.16 1.00
CA TRP A 36 -21.31 9.19 2.45
C TRP A 36 -20.45 10.38 2.90
N LYS A 37 -20.54 10.68 4.18
CA LYS A 37 -19.63 11.59 4.86
C LYS A 37 -19.02 10.86 6.04
N THR A 38 -17.83 11.28 6.41
CA THR A 38 -17.15 10.80 7.61
C THR A 38 -17.34 11.82 8.73
N PRO A 39 -17.74 11.42 9.94
CA PRO A 39 -17.80 12.35 11.07
C PRO A 39 -16.44 12.98 11.37
N GLU A 40 -16.42 14.28 11.66
CA GLU A 40 -15.29 15.03 12.26
C GLU A 40 -13.95 15.06 11.49
N TRP A 41 -13.90 14.54 10.26
CA TRP A 41 -12.74 14.66 9.39
C TRP A 41 -12.52 16.11 8.93
N GLU A 42 -11.28 16.58 8.83
CA GLU A 42 -11.00 17.94 8.34
C GLU A 42 -11.51 18.13 6.91
N GLU A 43 -12.43 19.09 6.71
CA GLU A 43 -12.95 19.45 5.40
C GLU A 43 -11.93 20.31 4.65
N ASN A 44 -11.72 20.02 3.37
CA ASN A 44 -10.94 20.89 2.50
C ASN A 44 -11.85 21.93 1.85
N ASP A 45 -11.62 23.20 2.15
CA ASP A 45 -12.44 24.33 1.69
C ASP A 45 -12.03 24.89 0.33
N SER A 46 -11.01 24.31 -0.33
CA SER A 46 -10.56 24.78 -1.65
C SER A 46 -11.53 24.40 -2.77
N PHE A 47 -12.34 23.36 -2.56
CA PHE A 47 -13.30 22.87 -3.55
C PHE A 47 -14.69 22.66 -2.96
N SER A 48 -15.71 22.86 -3.78
CA SER A 48 -17.03 22.28 -3.54
C SER A 48 -17.43 21.39 -4.72
N VAL A 49 -17.92 20.19 -4.43
CA VAL A 49 -18.14 19.15 -5.43
C VAL A 49 -19.56 18.62 -5.33
N TRP A 50 -20.23 18.55 -6.48
CA TRP A 50 -21.55 17.95 -6.57
C TRP A 50 -21.59 16.92 -7.70
N VAL A 51 -22.41 15.89 -7.51
CA VAL A 51 -22.66 14.84 -8.49
C VAL A 51 -24.16 14.66 -8.72
N ARG A 52 -24.54 14.27 -9.94
CA ARG A 52 -25.88 13.78 -10.24
C ARG A 52 -25.84 12.71 -11.32
N GLY A 53 -26.72 11.73 -11.22
CA GLY A 53 -26.91 10.76 -12.31
C GLY A 53 -27.45 11.42 -13.57
N ASP A 54 -27.16 10.86 -14.74
CA ASP A 54 -27.67 11.37 -16.01
C ASP A 54 -29.20 11.49 -16.00
N GLY A 55 -29.72 12.58 -16.54
CA GLY A 55 -31.15 12.91 -16.54
C GLY A 55 -31.76 13.28 -15.17
N LYS A 56 -31.02 13.20 -14.06
CA LYS A 56 -31.51 13.66 -12.74
C LYS A 56 -31.37 15.18 -12.63
N LYS A 57 -32.40 15.82 -12.04
CA LYS A 57 -32.39 17.29 -11.82
C LYS A 57 -31.61 17.68 -10.56
N ALA A 58 -31.74 16.91 -9.49
CA ALA A 58 -31.14 17.20 -8.18
C ALA A 58 -29.65 16.89 -8.16
N TRP A 59 -28.86 17.81 -7.59
CA TRP A 59 -27.45 17.63 -7.27
C TRP A 59 -27.32 17.05 -5.87
N LYS A 60 -26.41 16.08 -5.70
CA LYS A 60 -25.92 15.63 -4.39
C LYS A 60 -24.56 16.26 -4.15
N GLU A 61 -24.38 16.91 -3.00
CA GLU A 61 -23.08 17.41 -2.58
C GLU A 61 -22.21 16.24 -2.09
N LEU A 62 -20.92 16.28 -2.39
CA LEU A 62 -19.93 15.33 -1.91
C LEU A 62 -19.11 15.98 -0.80
N TYR A 63 -18.80 15.20 0.23
CA TYR A 63 -17.86 15.63 1.26
C TYR A 63 -16.45 15.72 0.69
N VAL A 64 -15.80 16.87 0.86
CA VAL A 64 -14.44 17.12 0.37
C VAL A 64 -13.46 16.94 1.50
N TYR A 65 -12.76 15.82 1.49
CA TYR A 65 -11.77 15.45 2.49
C TYR A 65 -10.48 16.23 2.26
N ASN A 66 -9.88 16.74 3.34
CA ASN A 66 -8.49 17.17 3.33
C ASN A 66 -7.57 15.94 3.42
N VAL A 67 -6.62 15.85 2.48
CA VAL A 67 -5.56 14.83 2.42
C VAL A 67 -4.22 15.51 2.24
N LYS A 68 -3.14 14.84 2.66
CA LYS A 68 -1.79 15.38 2.60
C LYS A 68 -0.99 14.72 1.47
N ASN A 69 -0.32 15.54 0.68
CA ASN A 69 0.76 15.11 -0.22
C ASN A 69 2.09 15.45 0.44
N GLY A 70 3.15 14.70 0.16
CA GLY A 70 4.46 14.96 0.77
C GLY A 70 5.58 15.04 -0.25
N GLU A 71 6.81 15.18 0.28
CA GLU A 71 8.06 14.95 -0.45
C GLU A 71 9.09 14.25 0.47
N GLN A 72 10.08 13.57 -0.11
CA GLN A 72 11.18 12.93 0.64
C GLN A 72 12.29 13.89 1.07
N LYS A 73 12.29 15.15 0.63
CA LYS A 73 13.38 16.08 0.96
C LYS A 73 13.27 16.56 2.41
N GLU A 74 14.41 16.65 3.09
CA GLU A 74 14.55 16.90 4.53
C GLU A 74 13.98 18.23 5.06
N GLN A 75 13.30 19.05 4.26
CA GLN A 75 12.75 20.34 4.69
C GLN A 75 11.26 20.50 4.37
N ASP A 76 10.67 19.59 3.60
CA ASP A 76 9.33 19.81 3.08
C ASP A 76 8.24 19.38 4.06
N VAL A 77 7.30 20.29 4.28
CA VAL A 77 6.09 20.10 5.06
C VAL A 77 5.02 19.55 4.11
N PRO A 78 4.27 18.50 4.51
CA PRO A 78 3.17 18.00 3.70
C PRO A 78 2.21 19.12 3.31
N THR A 79 1.81 19.13 2.04
CA THR A 79 0.86 20.10 1.49
C THR A 79 -0.54 19.53 1.45
N ASP A 80 -1.53 20.40 1.56
CA ASP A 80 -2.94 19.99 1.45
C ASP A 80 -3.31 19.63 0.01
N ALA A 81 -4.29 18.74 -0.11
CA ALA A 81 -5.04 18.50 -1.34
C ALA A 81 -6.46 18.03 -0.99
N ALA A 82 -7.34 18.13 -1.99
CA ALA A 82 -8.72 17.72 -1.85
C ALA A 82 -8.94 16.29 -2.38
N MET A 83 -9.78 15.53 -1.71
CA MET A 83 -10.27 14.24 -2.15
C MET A 83 -11.79 14.16 -1.98
N VAL A 84 -12.49 13.53 -2.93
CA VAL A 84 -13.87 13.06 -2.73
C VAL A 84 -13.93 11.56 -2.98
N ASN A 85 -14.72 10.87 -2.16
CA ASN A 85 -15.03 9.46 -2.32
C ASN A 85 -16.53 9.30 -2.63
N LEU A 86 -16.84 8.40 -3.55
CA LEU A 86 -18.21 8.01 -3.89
C LEU A 86 -18.20 6.66 -4.60
N ASP A 87 -19.35 6.00 -4.62
CA ASP A 87 -19.57 4.91 -5.57
C ASP A 87 -20.56 5.32 -6.63
N PHE A 88 -20.31 4.89 -7.86
CA PHE A 88 -21.33 4.93 -8.88
C PHE A 88 -21.16 3.86 -9.96
N THR A 89 -22.25 3.61 -10.68
CA THR A 89 -22.24 2.96 -12.00
C THR A 89 -23.02 3.84 -12.97
N GLY A 90 -22.86 3.60 -14.27
CA GLY A 90 -23.53 4.36 -15.32
C GLY A 90 -22.90 5.73 -15.53
N THR A 91 -23.69 6.70 -16.01
CA THR A 91 -23.21 8.05 -16.35
C THR A 91 -23.60 9.07 -15.30
N VAL A 92 -22.62 9.79 -14.75
CA VAL A 92 -22.83 10.89 -13.80
C VAL A 92 -22.26 12.20 -14.34
N GLU A 93 -22.85 13.32 -13.96
CA GLU A 93 -22.31 14.66 -14.18
C GLU A 93 -21.76 15.21 -12.87
N PHE A 94 -20.56 15.78 -12.93
CA PHE A 94 -19.92 16.51 -11.86
C PHE A 94 -20.03 18.02 -12.08
N LYS A 95 -20.21 18.76 -10.98
CA LYS A 95 -20.03 20.20 -10.87
C LYS A 95 -18.95 20.42 -9.81
N VAL A 96 -17.84 21.04 -10.20
CA VAL A 96 -16.70 21.31 -9.31
C VAL A 96 -16.47 22.81 -9.28
N THR A 97 -16.47 23.42 -8.10
CA THR A 97 -16.12 24.84 -7.91
C THR A 97 -14.80 24.94 -7.16
N TYR A 98 -13.87 25.75 -7.65
CA TYR A 98 -12.60 26.05 -7.02
C TYR A 98 -12.63 27.47 -6.43
N HIS A 99 -12.45 27.58 -5.13
CA HIS A 99 -12.62 28.83 -4.37
C HIS A 99 -11.38 29.72 -4.28
N PRO A 100 -10.14 29.19 -4.14
CA PRO A 100 -8.96 30.02 -3.87
C PRO A 100 -8.62 31.05 -4.97
N ALA A 101 -8.92 30.75 -6.25
CA ALA A 101 -8.63 31.67 -7.35
C ALA A 101 -9.48 31.40 -8.61
N GLU A 102 -9.44 32.33 -9.58
CA GLU A 102 -10.01 32.10 -10.91
C GLU A 102 -9.29 30.92 -11.61
N ILE A 103 -10.06 30.05 -12.26
CA ILE A 103 -9.54 28.95 -13.08
C ILE A 103 -9.08 29.52 -14.42
N LYS A 104 -7.77 29.77 -14.56
CA LYS A 104 -7.13 30.20 -15.81
C LYS A 104 -6.84 29.00 -16.71
N LYS A 105 -6.34 27.91 -16.11
CA LYS A 105 -6.05 26.63 -16.76
C LYS A 105 -6.53 25.50 -15.85
N PHE A 106 -6.95 24.39 -16.44
CA PHE A 106 -7.19 23.15 -15.71
C PHE A 106 -6.71 21.96 -16.55
N GLU A 107 -6.35 20.89 -15.87
CA GLU A 107 -6.02 19.58 -16.44
C GLU A 107 -6.81 18.50 -15.69
N ILE A 108 -7.22 17.45 -16.39
CA ILE A 108 -7.81 16.26 -15.77
C ILE A 108 -6.91 15.09 -16.13
N ARG A 109 -6.39 14.42 -15.10
CA ARG A 109 -5.48 13.29 -15.22
C ARG A 109 -6.16 12.00 -14.76
N PRO A 110 -5.85 10.83 -15.34
CA PRO A 110 -4.92 10.60 -16.46
C PRO A 110 -5.37 11.29 -17.75
N SER A 111 -4.44 11.88 -18.50
CA SER A 111 -4.73 12.56 -19.78
C SER A 111 -5.37 11.65 -20.83
N ALA A 112 -5.17 10.34 -20.68
CA ALA A 112 -5.76 9.30 -21.52
C ALA A 112 -7.26 9.08 -21.27
N TYR A 113 -7.83 9.62 -20.18
CA TYR A 113 -9.26 9.55 -19.95
C TYR A 113 -10.01 10.47 -20.94
N PRO A 114 -11.06 9.99 -21.62
CA PRO A 114 -11.81 10.79 -22.59
C PRO A 114 -12.80 11.75 -21.90
N ILE A 115 -12.31 12.57 -20.98
CA ILE A 115 -13.12 13.49 -20.17
C ILE A 115 -13.07 14.89 -20.79
N ASN A 116 -14.22 15.32 -21.30
CA ASN A 116 -14.40 16.69 -21.79
C ASN A 116 -15.05 17.54 -20.69
N ALA A 117 -14.26 18.41 -20.08
CA ALA A 117 -14.75 19.37 -19.10
C ALA A 117 -14.99 20.76 -19.70
N ARG A 118 -16.07 21.42 -19.27
CA ARG A 118 -16.41 22.78 -19.65
C ARG A 118 -16.32 23.70 -18.43
N LYS A 119 -15.64 24.84 -18.59
CA LYS A 119 -15.65 25.91 -17.59
C LYS A 119 -16.90 26.78 -17.77
N LYS A 120 -17.61 27.06 -16.67
CA LYS A 120 -18.74 28.00 -16.63
C LYS A 120 -18.42 29.11 -15.62
N GLY A 121 -18.36 30.35 -16.09
CA GLY A 121 -17.89 31.46 -15.26
C GLY A 121 -16.39 31.35 -14.96
N LYS A 122 -15.97 31.91 -13.82
CA LYS A 122 -14.56 32.00 -13.42
C LYS A 122 -14.06 30.81 -12.60
N HIS A 123 -14.95 30.11 -11.89
CA HIS A 123 -14.58 29.18 -10.81
C HIS A 123 -15.13 27.76 -10.95
N THR A 124 -16.00 27.48 -11.93
CA THR A 124 -16.74 26.20 -11.96
C THR A 124 -16.47 25.39 -13.22
N LEU A 125 -16.19 24.10 -13.03
CA LEU A 125 -16.06 23.09 -14.08
C LEU A 125 -17.27 22.14 -14.05
N TYR A 126 -17.68 21.68 -15.23
CA TYR A 126 -18.66 20.62 -15.41
C TYR A 126 -18.10 19.56 -16.35
N PHE A 127 -18.26 18.29 -16.01
CA PHE A 127 -17.88 17.17 -16.87
C PHE A 127 -18.70 15.93 -16.51
N THR A 128 -18.62 14.91 -17.35
CA THR A 128 -19.31 13.64 -17.13
C THR A 128 -18.31 12.51 -17.03
N LEU A 129 -18.58 11.56 -16.14
CA LEU A 129 -17.89 10.26 -16.09
C LEU A 129 -18.90 9.15 -16.37
N THR A 130 -18.46 8.13 -17.09
CA THR A 130 -19.23 6.90 -17.29
C THR A 130 -18.36 5.73 -16.89
N GLN A 131 -18.84 4.89 -15.98
CA GLN A 131 -18.13 3.69 -15.57
C GLN A 131 -19.07 2.49 -15.41
N ASP A 132 -18.54 1.30 -15.66
CA ASP A 132 -19.21 0.02 -15.43
C ASP A 132 -18.76 -0.60 -14.09
N ASP A 133 -19.08 -1.87 -13.87
CA ASP A 133 -18.72 -2.59 -12.65
C ASP A 133 -17.28 -3.15 -12.64
N LYS A 134 -16.49 -2.93 -13.71
CA LYS A 134 -15.18 -3.58 -13.91
C LYS A 134 -14.00 -2.63 -13.75
N ALA A 135 -14.12 -1.39 -14.19
CA ALA A 135 -13.02 -0.43 -14.19
C ALA A 135 -13.48 0.95 -13.67
N PRO A 136 -13.44 1.19 -12.34
CA PRO A 136 -13.77 2.50 -11.80
C PRO A 136 -12.78 3.56 -12.28
N LEU A 137 -13.28 4.78 -12.50
CA LEU A 137 -12.47 5.91 -12.94
C LEU A 137 -12.08 6.78 -11.74
N LYS A 138 -10.79 7.09 -11.65
CA LYS A 138 -10.24 7.85 -10.51
C LYS A 138 -9.50 9.11 -10.95
N PRO A 139 -10.18 10.10 -11.58
CA PRO A 139 -9.50 11.26 -12.13
C PRO A 139 -9.04 12.25 -11.06
N THR A 140 -7.91 12.91 -11.33
CA THR A 140 -7.43 14.07 -10.58
C THR A 140 -7.57 15.34 -11.41
N ILE A 141 -8.16 16.38 -10.84
CA ILE A 141 -8.26 17.71 -11.44
C ILE A 141 -7.14 18.58 -10.88
N MET A 142 -6.33 19.14 -11.78
CA MET A 142 -5.26 20.08 -11.44
C MET A 142 -5.67 21.48 -11.91
N ILE A 143 -5.69 22.44 -10.99
CA ILE A 143 -6.05 23.83 -11.28
C ILE A 143 -4.80 24.69 -11.36
N ASN A 144 -4.73 25.52 -12.41
CA ASN A 144 -3.68 26.52 -12.61
C ASN A 144 -2.24 25.96 -12.55
N GLY A 145 -2.05 24.68 -12.88
CA GLY A 145 -0.74 24.02 -12.89
C GLY A 145 -0.21 23.61 -11.50
N SER A 146 -1.05 23.60 -10.47
CA SER A 146 -0.66 23.13 -9.15
C SER A 146 -0.55 21.61 -9.12
N TRP A 147 0.51 21.09 -8.48
CA TRP A 147 0.74 19.68 -8.15
C TRP A 147 0.43 19.35 -6.69
N SER A 148 -0.02 20.34 -5.92
CA SER A 148 -0.28 20.26 -4.48
C SER A 148 -1.70 20.78 -4.16
N GLU A 149 -1.81 21.97 -3.55
CA GLU A 149 -3.05 22.54 -2.98
C GLU A 149 -4.18 22.77 -4.01
N GLY A 150 -3.83 22.93 -5.28
CA GLY A 150 -4.80 23.06 -6.38
C GLY A 150 -5.23 21.72 -6.98
N ASN A 151 -5.21 20.62 -6.22
CA ASN A 151 -5.59 19.29 -6.69
C ASN A 151 -6.88 18.77 -6.04
N LEU A 152 -7.78 18.24 -6.87
CA LEU A 152 -8.95 17.49 -6.44
C LEU A 152 -8.92 16.07 -7.00
N HIS A 153 -8.84 15.09 -6.11
CA HIS A 153 -8.88 13.67 -6.44
C HIS A 153 -10.32 13.15 -6.33
N ILE A 154 -10.87 12.63 -7.42
CA ILE A 154 -12.19 11.99 -7.43
C ILE A 154 -11.96 10.50 -7.44
N LEU A 155 -12.04 9.87 -6.28
CA LEU A 155 -11.73 8.45 -6.11
C LEU A 155 -13.04 7.67 -6.05
N SER A 156 -13.49 7.25 -7.23
CA SER A 156 -14.73 6.49 -7.33
C SER A 156 -14.51 4.99 -7.27
N ASN A 157 -15.50 4.29 -6.74
CA ASN A 157 -15.61 2.84 -6.80
C ASN A 157 -17.01 2.45 -7.31
N THR A 158 -17.31 1.16 -7.36
CA THR A 158 -18.64 0.64 -7.69
C THR A 158 -19.42 0.31 -6.41
N PRO A 159 -20.76 0.44 -6.37
CA PRO A 159 -21.54 0.15 -5.16
C PRO A 159 -21.26 -1.26 -4.62
N ASP A 160 -21.13 -1.41 -3.29
CA ASP A 160 -20.81 -2.69 -2.65
C ASP A 160 -22.01 -3.63 -2.80
N LYS A 161 -21.84 -4.70 -3.57
CA LYS A 161 -22.89 -5.72 -3.75
C LYS A 161 -22.92 -6.74 -2.60
N ASN A 162 -21.90 -6.77 -1.73
CA ASN A 162 -21.69 -7.80 -0.73
C ASN A 162 -21.44 -7.19 0.67
N VAL A 163 -22.23 -6.18 1.06
CA VAL A 163 -22.19 -5.59 2.42
C VAL A 163 -22.64 -6.64 3.44
N PRO A 164 -21.83 -6.96 4.47
CA PRO A 164 -22.27 -7.82 5.56
C PRO A 164 -23.48 -7.19 6.29
N SER A 165 -24.48 -7.99 6.63
CA SER A 165 -25.57 -7.52 7.49
C SER A 165 -25.05 -7.38 8.93
N PRO A 166 -25.26 -6.23 9.60
CA PRO A 166 -24.89 -6.05 11.02
C PRO A 166 -25.59 -7.06 11.95
N ASP A 167 -26.75 -7.57 11.56
CA ASP A 167 -27.56 -8.52 12.33
C ASP A 167 -27.18 -9.99 12.06
N ALA A 168 -26.22 -10.24 11.16
CA ALA A 168 -25.80 -11.61 10.84
C ALA A 168 -25.14 -12.29 12.05
N GLU A 169 -25.45 -13.57 12.25
CA GLU A 169 -24.96 -14.34 13.40
C GLU A 169 -23.43 -14.35 13.51
N ASN A 170 -22.72 -14.31 12.37
CA ASN A 170 -21.26 -14.33 12.31
C ASN A 170 -20.59 -12.94 12.41
N VAL A 171 -21.37 -11.87 12.58
CA VAL A 171 -20.88 -10.48 12.64
C VAL A 171 -20.80 -9.99 14.08
N TYR A 172 -19.65 -9.41 14.44
CA TYR A 172 -19.43 -8.65 15.66
C TYR A 172 -19.40 -7.15 15.32
N VAL A 173 -20.42 -6.42 15.77
CA VAL A 173 -20.56 -4.99 15.52
C VAL A 173 -19.70 -4.21 16.51
N VAL A 174 -18.93 -3.25 16.00
CA VAL A 174 -18.14 -2.29 16.77
C VAL A 174 -18.73 -0.90 16.49
N ASN A 175 -19.34 -0.28 17.51
CA ASN A 175 -19.81 1.10 17.46
C ASN A 175 -18.70 2.06 17.91
N PRO A 176 -18.77 3.36 17.55
CA PRO A 176 -17.82 4.35 18.05
C PRO A 176 -17.76 4.35 19.58
N GLY A 177 -16.54 4.24 20.12
CA GLY A 177 -16.28 4.14 21.55
C GLY A 177 -16.33 2.72 22.14
N ASP A 178 -16.80 1.72 21.39
CA ASP A 178 -16.73 0.33 21.83
C ASP A 178 -15.28 -0.17 21.85
N PRO A 179 -14.88 -0.97 22.87
CA PRO A 179 -13.61 -1.66 22.81
C PRO A 179 -13.62 -2.72 21.71
N VAL A 180 -12.58 -2.74 20.88
CA VAL A 180 -12.38 -3.78 19.87
C VAL A 180 -11.76 -5.01 20.55
N PRO A 181 -12.39 -6.20 20.48
CA PRO A 181 -11.80 -7.39 21.07
C PRO A 181 -10.56 -7.83 20.27
N LEU A 182 -9.55 -8.37 20.97
CA LEU A 182 -8.29 -8.84 20.36
C LEU A 182 -8.47 -10.12 19.51
N TYR A 183 -9.56 -10.84 19.75
CA TYR A 183 -9.98 -12.03 19.02
C TYR A 183 -11.52 -12.04 18.98
N LEU A 184 -12.11 -12.58 17.91
CA LEU A 184 -13.55 -12.66 17.79
C LEU A 184 -14.11 -13.76 18.70
N PRO A 185 -15.27 -13.53 19.34
CA PRO A 185 -15.98 -14.57 20.08
C PRO A 185 -16.37 -15.76 19.20
N ASP A 186 -16.65 -16.90 19.83
CA ASP A 186 -17.09 -18.11 19.13
C ASP A 186 -18.31 -17.83 18.24
N GLY A 187 -18.30 -18.40 17.03
CA GLY A 187 -19.33 -18.17 16.02
C GLY A 187 -19.20 -16.85 15.24
N LYS A 188 -18.37 -15.90 15.69
CA LYS A 188 -18.09 -14.65 14.98
C LYS A 188 -16.83 -14.80 14.12
N ASN A 189 -16.87 -14.24 12.91
CA ASN A 189 -15.72 -14.17 12.02
C ASN A 189 -15.57 -12.82 11.29
N THR A 190 -16.45 -11.86 11.59
CA THR A 190 -16.44 -10.54 10.97
C THR A 190 -16.44 -9.44 12.03
N TYR A 191 -15.42 -8.58 12.03
CA TYR A 191 -15.48 -7.28 12.67
C TYR A 191 -16.25 -6.33 11.74
N TYR A 192 -17.32 -5.70 12.24
CA TYR A 192 -18.09 -4.70 11.49
C TYR A 192 -17.97 -3.36 12.21
N PHE A 193 -17.15 -2.46 11.65
CA PHE A 193 -17.02 -1.09 12.14
C PHE A 193 -18.11 -0.22 11.54
N THR A 194 -19.02 0.29 12.38
CA THR A 194 -20.12 1.16 11.92
C THR A 194 -19.61 2.55 11.53
N PRO A 195 -20.43 3.42 10.90
CA PRO A 195 -20.03 4.81 10.65
C PRO A 195 -19.63 5.54 11.96
N GLY A 196 -18.58 6.37 11.91
CA GLY A 196 -17.96 7.02 13.08
C GLY A 196 -16.50 6.64 13.30
N GLU A 197 -15.89 7.22 14.34
CA GLU A 197 -14.48 6.99 14.69
C GLU A 197 -14.30 5.76 15.59
N HIS A 198 -13.25 4.98 15.31
CA HIS A 198 -12.87 3.79 16.07
C HIS A 198 -11.36 3.77 16.27
N GLU A 199 -10.89 3.27 17.41
CA GLU A 199 -9.46 3.07 17.67
C GLU A 199 -9.16 1.56 17.72
N LEU A 200 -8.18 1.13 16.93
CA LEU A 200 -7.72 -0.26 16.94
C LEU A 200 -6.84 -0.53 18.18
N PRO A 201 -6.92 -1.75 18.76
CA PRO A 201 -6.01 -2.17 19.81
C PRO A 201 -4.57 -2.20 19.31
N LYS A 202 -3.62 -1.97 20.21
CA LYS A 202 -2.19 -1.94 19.91
C LYS A 202 -1.48 -3.05 20.67
N GLY A 203 -0.48 -3.66 20.05
CA GLY A 203 0.42 -4.58 20.73
C GLY A 203 0.29 -6.04 20.28
N MET A 204 1.42 -6.76 20.30
CA MET A 204 1.43 -8.22 20.31
C MET A 204 0.97 -8.72 21.68
N TRP A 205 0.20 -9.79 21.74
CA TRP A 205 -0.33 -10.28 23.01
C TRP A 205 -0.34 -11.81 23.08
N VAL A 206 -0.32 -12.36 24.29
CA VAL A 206 -0.53 -13.79 24.58
C VAL A 206 -1.44 -13.90 25.80
N GLU A 207 -2.40 -14.82 25.75
CA GLU A 207 -3.31 -15.14 26.85
C GLU A 207 -2.98 -16.53 27.40
N LEU A 208 -2.97 -16.65 28.73
CA LEU A 208 -2.73 -17.86 29.48
C LEU A 208 -3.99 -18.25 30.27
N ASP A 209 -4.33 -19.55 30.31
CA ASP A 209 -5.21 -20.14 31.32
C ASP A 209 -4.37 -21.03 32.23
N LEU A 210 -4.12 -20.59 33.46
CA LEU A 210 -3.29 -21.31 34.43
C LEU A 210 -3.93 -22.65 34.86
N GLY A 211 -5.24 -22.82 34.63
CA GLY A 211 -6.03 -24.01 34.98
C GLY A 211 -6.63 -23.99 36.38
N ASP A 212 -6.18 -23.08 37.25
CA ASP A 212 -6.72 -22.84 38.59
C ASP A 212 -6.48 -21.37 39.00
N ILE A 213 -7.12 -20.90 40.07
CA ILE A 213 -6.89 -19.58 40.64
C ILE A 213 -5.68 -19.64 41.57
N PHE A 214 -4.62 -18.91 41.20
CA PHE A 214 -3.40 -18.81 41.98
C PHE A 214 -3.23 -17.43 42.62
N GLN A 215 -2.63 -17.42 43.81
CA GLN A 215 -2.05 -16.20 44.39
C GLN A 215 -0.67 -15.97 43.73
N LEU A 216 -0.62 -15.08 42.74
CA LEU A 216 0.60 -14.73 42.02
C LEU A 216 1.55 -13.93 42.93
N ASP A 217 2.85 -14.21 42.82
CA ASP A 217 3.92 -13.60 43.62
C ASP A 217 4.88 -12.78 42.77
N LYS A 218 5.47 -13.37 41.75
CA LYS A 218 6.42 -12.68 40.85
C LYS A 218 6.34 -13.24 39.44
N PHE A 219 6.99 -12.55 38.52
CA PHE A 219 7.21 -13.02 37.15
C PHE A 219 8.68 -12.90 36.76
N ASP A 220 9.10 -13.71 35.79
CA ASP A 220 10.30 -13.45 35.00
C ASP A 220 9.90 -13.20 33.55
N PHE A 221 10.44 -12.17 32.93
CA PHE A 221 10.21 -11.82 31.54
C PHE A 221 11.55 -11.72 30.82
N VAL A 222 11.85 -12.72 30.00
CA VAL A 222 13.15 -12.91 29.36
C VAL A 222 13.14 -12.26 27.98
N GLN A 223 13.95 -11.22 27.84
CA GLN A 223 14.10 -10.47 26.61
C GLN A 223 15.50 -10.79 26.04
N PRO A 224 15.61 -11.38 24.84
CA PRO A 224 16.91 -11.63 24.24
C PRO A 224 17.62 -10.31 23.93
N LEU A 225 18.94 -10.29 24.17
CA LEU A 225 19.81 -9.24 23.63
C LEU A 225 20.00 -9.51 22.14
N THR A 226 19.71 -8.52 21.29
CA THR A 226 19.89 -8.66 19.84
C THR A 226 20.79 -7.55 19.31
N ASP A 227 21.82 -7.93 18.56
CA ASP A 227 22.63 -7.02 17.73
C ASP A 227 22.03 -6.82 16.34
N SER A 228 20.82 -7.35 16.10
CA SER A 228 20.15 -7.26 14.81
C SER A 228 19.82 -5.81 14.48
N GLN A 229 20.06 -5.41 13.22
CA GLN A 229 19.53 -4.14 12.71
C GLN A 229 18.01 -4.19 12.49
N TRP A 230 17.43 -5.40 12.47
CA TRP A 230 16.04 -5.66 12.10
C TRP A 230 15.10 -5.90 13.28
N PHE A 231 15.65 -6.24 14.46
CA PHE A 231 14.87 -6.46 15.67
C PHE A 231 15.24 -5.43 16.73
N ALA A 232 14.35 -5.27 17.70
CA ALA A 232 14.46 -4.31 18.79
C ALA A 232 15.87 -4.28 19.42
N LYS A 233 16.53 -3.12 19.32
CA LYS A 233 17.67 -2.76 20.15
C LYS A 233 17.15 -2.04 21.39
N GLY A 234 17.05 -2.77 22.50
CA GLY A 234 16.65 -2.22 23.79
C GLY A 234 15.44 -2.90 24.42
N PRO A 235 15.12 -2.53 25.66
CA PRO A 235 14.15 -3.23 26.49
C PRO A 235 12.71 -3.08 25.98
N GLN A 236 11.94 -4.16 26.06
CA GLN A 236 10.55 -4.23 25.67
C GLN A 236 9.67 -3.44 26.65
N ARG A 237 8.69 -2.74 26.10
CA ARG A 237 7.57 -2.16 26.81
C ARG A 237 6.45 -3.19 26.84
N PHE A 238 5.86 -3.40 28.01
CA PHE A 238 4.80 -4.37 28.15
C PHE A 238 3.87 -4.04 29.31
N ILE A 239 2.70 -4.65 29.31
CA ILE A 239 1.79 -4.68 30.46
C ILE A 239 1.38 -6.13 30.72
N ILE A 240 1.10 -6.43 31.99
CA ILE A 240 0.51 -7.70 32.39
C ILE A 240 -0.88 -7.38 32.93
N GLU A 241 -1.87 -8.09 32.43
CA GLU A 241 -3.26 -8.01 32.87
C GLU A 241 -3.72 -9.39 33.35
N ALA A 242 -4.67 -9.42 34.28
CA ALA A 242 -5.18 -10.68 34.80
C ALA A 242 -6.65 -10.60 35.22
N LYS A 243 -7.25 -11.77 35.39
CA LYS A 243 -8.60 -11.95 35.93
C LYS A 243 -8.80 -13.34 36.53
N GLU A 244 -9.81 -13.48 37.38
CA GLU A 244 -10.13 -14.74 38.06
C GLU A 244 -11.08 -15.62 37.24
N LYS A 245 -12.12 -15.04 36.64
CA LYS A 245 -13.13 -15.76 35.85
C LYS A 245 -13.08 -15.38 34.37
N ALA A 246 -13.64 -16.24 33.53
CA ALA A 246 -13.62 -16.05 32.08
C ALA A 246 -14.44 -14.83 31.65
N GLU A 247 -15.53 -14.54 32.36
CA GLU A 247 -16.44 -13.42 32.14
C GLU A 247 -15.95 -12.08 32.69
N ASP A 248 -14.95 -12.10 33.58
CA ASP A 248 -14.43 -10.89 34.19
C ASP A 248 -13.67 -10.03 33.15
N PRO A 249 -13.65 -8.70 33.32
CA PRO A 249 -12.75 -7.84 32.55
C PRO A 249 -11.30 -8.06 33.01
N TYR A 250 -10.36 -7.94 32.07
CA TYR A 250 -8.93 -7.92 32.42
C TYR A 250 -8.59 -6.66 33.19
N VAL A 251 -7.83 -6.81 34.28
CA VAL A 251 -7.30 -5.69 35.07
C VAL A 251 -5.79 -5.68 34.96
N ARG A 252 -5.19 -4.50 34.75
CA ARG A 252 -3.73 -4.35 34.72
C ARG A 252 -3.15 -4.61 36.12
N ILE A 253 -2.21 -5.55 36.18
CA ILE A 253 -1.52 -5.96 37.41
C ILE A 253 -0.04 -5.58 37.44
N TYR A 254 0.53 -5.26 36.27
CA TYR A 254 1.88 -4.74 36.14
C TYR A 254 1.96 -3.76 34.98
N ASP A 255 2.69 -2.66 35.15
CA ASP A 255 2.87 -1.60 34.16
C ASP A 255 4.37 -1.44 33.83
N GLY A 256 4.80 -2.09 32.76
CA GLY A 256 6.17 -2.06 32.25
C GLY A 256 6.36 -1.08 31.09
N ARG A 257 5.48 -0.10 30.89
CA ARG A 257 5.61 0.89 29.79
C ARG A 257 6.87 1.75 29.92
N GLU A 258 7.36 1.92 31.15
CA GLU A 258 8.62 2.59 31.45
C GLU A 258 9.79 1.64 31.71
N ASN A 259 9.70 0.38 31.26
CA ASN A 259 10.81 -0.54 31.37
C ASN A 259 12.08 0.02 30.69
N ARG A 260 13.21 -0.11 31.37
CA ARG A 260 14.56 0.26 30.90
C ARG A 260 15.59 -0.86 31.11
N LYS A 261 15.15 -2.02 31.61
CA LYS A 261 16.01 -3.18 31.92
C LYS A 261 16.07 -4.12 30.72
N GLU A 262 17.27 -4.31 30.19
CA GLU A 262 17.58 -5.33 29.19
C GLU A 262 17.74 -6.72 29.84
N GLY A 263 17.70 -7.78 29.02
CA GLY A 263 17.78 -9.15 29.51
C GLY A 263 16.52 -9.56 30.29
N THR A 264 16.71 -10.29 31.38
CA THR A 264 15.58 -10.78 32.20
C THR A 264 15.07 -9.70 33.16
N VAL A 265 13.77 -9.44 33.09
CA VAL A 265 13.05 -8.61 34.07
C VAL A 265 12.36 -9.51 35.08
N THR A 266 12.79 -9.43 36.32
CA THR A 266 12.11 -10.05 37.46
C THR A 266 11.48 -8.97 38.33
N ASP A 267 10.18 -9.07 38.60
CA ASP A 267 9.49 -8.18 39.53
C ASP A 267 8.31 -8.88 40.24
N VAL A 268 7.86 -8.28 41.34
CA VAL A 268 6.81 -8.79 42.23
C VAL A 268 5.44 -8.30 41.77
N LEU A 269 4.49 -9.24 41.67
CA LEU A 269 3.07 -8.98 41.46
C LEU A 269 2.40 -8.84 42.83
N ARG A 270 2.02 -7.62 43.20
CA ARG A 270 1.51 -7.32 44.56
C ARG A 270 0.14 -7.94 44.80
N ASN A 271 0.11 -9.13 45.43
CA ASN A 271 -1.08 -9.80 45.96
C ASN A 271 -2.22 -10.00 44.93
N VAL A 272 -1.90 -10.47 43.73
CA VAL A 272 -2.91 -10.70 42.68
C VAL A 272 -3.41 -12.14 42.72
N LYS A 273 -4.73 -12.33 42.75
CA LYS A 273 -5.36 -13.62 42.44
C LYS A 273 -5.74 -13.67 40.97
N ALA A 274 -5.36 -14.74 40.28
CA ALA A 274 -5.64 -14.87 38.86
C ALA A 274 -5.69 -16.33 38.42
N ARG A 275 -6.55 -16.60 37.44
CA ARG A 275 -6.51 -17.81 36.61
C ARG A 275 -6.09 -17.47 35.19
N TYR A 276 -6.60 -16.36 34.65
CA TYR A 276 -6.27 -15.90 33.32
C TYR A 276 -5.27 -14.76 33.40
N VAL A 277 -4.20 -14.84 32.63
CA VAL A 277 -3.15 -13.81 32.56
C VAL A 277 -2.91 -13.46 31.10
N LYS A 278 -2.81 -12.18 30.80
CA LYS A 278 -2.53 -11.68 29.45
C LYS A 278 -1.31 -10.78 29.50
N LEU A 279 -0.32 -11.11 28.68
CA LEU A 279 0.86 -10.28 28.45
C LEU A 279 0.63 -9.52 27.14
N VAL A 280 0.84 -8.20 27.16
CA VAL A 280 0.77 -7.35 25.97
C VAL A 280 2.10 -6.63 25.79
N LEU A 281 2.74 -6.83 24.64
CA LEU A 281 3.98 -6.22 24.21
C LEU A 281 3.66 -4.98 23.36
N LEU A 282 4.28 -3.87 23.73
CA LEU A 282 3.99 -2.52 23.21
C LEU A 282 5.20 -1.94 22.47
N GLY A 283 6.04 -2.80 21.88
CA GLY A 283 7.32 -2.42 21.26
C GLY A 283 8.46 -2.30 22.28
N ASN A 284 9.48 -1.49 22.00
CA ASN A 284 10.67 -1.34 22.84
C ASN A 284 11.01 0.14 23.17
N THR A 285 12.04 0.36 24.00
CA THR A 285 12.71 1.66 24.15
C THR A 285 14.15 1.60 23.68
N GLY A 286 14.45 2.03 22.46
CA GLY A 286 15.83 2.30 22.03
C GLY A 286 16.24 3.75 22.35
N SER A 287 17.47 3.95 22.86
CA SER A 287 18.09 5.29 23.05
C SER A 287 18.67 5.89 21.75
N SER A 288 18.65 5.13 20.65
CA SER A 288 18.97 5.60 19.30
C SER A 288 18.23 4.76 18.24
N HIS A 289 17.41 5.44 17.44
CA HIS A 289 16.92 5.05 16.11
C HIS A 289 16.18 3.74 15.79
N TYR A 290 15.81 2.80 16.68
CA TYR A 290 15.28 1.51 16.17
C TYR A 290 14.10 0.84 16.93
N VAL A 291 12.98 0.73 16.16
CA VAL A 291 11.91 -0.30 16.04
C VAL A 291 10.80 -0.44 17.11
N MET A 292 9.52 -0.24 16.72
CA MET A 292 8.34 -0.78 17.44
C MET A 292 8.22 -2.31 17.31
N ALA A 293 9.34 -3.02 17.35
CA ALA A 293 9.41 -4.47 17.26
C ALA A 293 9.39 -5.13 18.62
N SER A 294 8.87 -6.36 18.66
CA SER A 294 8.89 -7.17 19.87
C SER A 294 9.50 -8.53 19.61
N LEU A 295 10.48 -8.87 20.44
CA LEU A 295 11.08 -10.20 20.48
C LEU A 295 11.25 -10.59 21.94
N VAL A 296 10.69 -11.73 22.32
CA VAL A 296 10.67 -12.27 23.69
C VAL A 296 10.90 -13.76 23.59
N SER A 297 11.74 -14.31 24.47
CA SER A 297 11.95 -15.76 24.56
C SER A 297 11.07 -16.42 25.60
N GLU A 298 10.87 -15.80 26.77
CA GLU A 298 10.11 -16.44 27.85
C GLU A 298 9.34 -15.46 28.74
N PHE A 299 8.20 -15.91 29.24
CA PHE A 299 7.41 -15.34 30.33
C PHE A 299 7.06 -16.41 31.38
N ARG A 300 7.59 -16.26 32.58
CA ARG A 300 7.37 -17.18 33.71
C ARG A 300 6.51 -16.51 34.78
N LEU A 301 5.64 -17.28 35.40
CA LEU A 301 4.83 -16.85 36.54
C LEU A 301 5.07 -17.77 37.72
N TYR A 302 5.08 -17.20 38.93
CA TYR A 302 5.31 -17.93 40.17
C TYR A 302 4.19 -17.63 41.16
N LYS A 303 3.75 -18.65 41.89
CA LYS A 303 2.82 -18.50 43.02
C LYS A 303 3.59 -18.23 44.31
N ASN A 304 2.92 -17.60 45.28
CA ASN A 304 3.53 -17.24 46.56
C ASN A 304 4.17 -18.44 47.29
N GLY A 305 5.46 -18.31 47.63
CA GLY A 305 6.24 -19.32 48.34
C GLY A 305 6.70 -20.51 47.49
N ASP A 306 6.57 -20.46 46.16
CA ASP A 306 6.97 -21.53 45.24
C ASP A 306 7.85 -20.96 44.11
N SER A 307 8.86 -21.73 43.70
CA SER A 307 9.77 -21.41 42.60
C SER A 307 9.40 -22.11 41.28
N THR A 308 8.29 -22.83 41.24
CA THR A 308 7.81 -23.53 40.04
C THR A 308 7.17 -22.54 39.07
N ASN A 309 7.60 -22.55 37.81
CA ASN A 309 6.96 -21.79 36.74
C ASN A 309 5.58 -22.37 36.44
N ILE A 310 4.51 -21.66 36.84
CA ILE A 310 3.13 -22.07 36.61
C ILE A 310 2.57 -21.63 35.25
N ALA A 311 3.32 -20.79 34.49
CA ALA A 311 2.93 -20.39 33.14
C ALA A 311 3.26 -21.47 32.09
N LYS A 312 4.14 -22.41 32.40
CA LYS A 312 4.66 -23.43 31.47
C LYS A 312 3.52 -24.17 30.76
N GLY A 313 3.47 -24.06 29.42
CA GLY A 313 2.48 -24.72 28.57
C GLY A 313 1.04 -24.25 28.79
N LYS A 314 0.83 -23.05 29.36
CA LYS A 314 -0.50 -22.50 29.67
C LYS A 314 -1.03 -21.49 28.67
N ALA A 315 -0.29 -21.19 27.60
CA ALA A 315 -0.76 -20.28 26.57
C ALA A 315 -1.90 -20.90 25.78
N VAL A 316 -3.01 -20.17 25.66
CA VAL A 316 -4.25 -20.64 25.00
C VAL A 316 -4.50 -19.93 23.67
N ARG A 317 -3.90 -18.76 23.45
CA ARG A 317 -3.95 -17.97 22.21
C ARG A 317 -2.98 -16.81 22.26
N GLY A 318 -2.64 -16.28 21.09
CA GLY A 318 -1.86 -15.06 20.95
C GLY A 318 -2.03 -14.41 19.59
N ALA A 319 -1.47 -13.20 19.47
CA ALA A 319 -1.42 -12.42 18.24
C ALA A 319 -0.79 -13.19 17.06
N LEU A 320 0.27 -13.97 17.30
CA LEU A 320 1.05 -14.70 16.27
C LEU A 320 1.07 -16.21 16.50
N SER A 321 1.39 -17.00 15.47
CA SER A 321 1.45 -18.48 15.50
C SER A 321 2.42 -19.08 16.53
N GLY A 322 3.52 -18.39 16.88
CA GLY A 322 4.52 -18.87 17.85
C GLY A 322 4.24 -18.49 19.31
N TYR A 323 2.99 -18.22 19.70
CA TYR A 323 2.67 -17.74 21.06
C TYR A 323 3.00 -18.75 22.17
N GLU A 324 3.09 -20.05 21.85
CA GLU A 324 3.40 -21.10 22.83
C GLU A 324 4.86 -21.05 23.27
N ASN A 325 5.75 -20.57 22.39
CA ASN A 325 7.19 -20.49 22.67
C ASN A 325 7.52 -19.56 23.84
N ILE A 326 6.64 -18.61 24.18
CA ILE A 326 6.88 -17.69 25.29
C ILE A 326 6.71 -18.36 26.66
N VAL A 327 6.19 -19.58 26.72
CA VAL A 327 5.92 -20.31 27.97
C VAL A 327 6.35 -21.77 27.89
N ASP A 328 7.39 -22.09 27.11
CA ASP A 328 7.84 -23.46 26.89
C ASP A 328 9.01 -23.89 27.81
N ASP A 329 9.48 -23.01 28.70
CA ASP A 329 10.72 -23.15 29.49
C ASP A 329 11.99 -23.27 28.63
N ASN A 330 12.00 -22.70 27.44
CA ASN A 330 13.16 -22.70 26.54
C ASN A 330 13.53 -21.28 26.08
N GLU A 331 14.54 -20.68 26.69
CA GLU A 331 15.00 -19.34 26.32
C GLU A 331 15.65 -19.24 24.92
N SER A 332 15.80 -20.37 24.20
CA SER A 332 16.32 -20.42 22.83
C SER A 332 15.22 -20.37 21.75
N THR A 333 13.95 -20.48 22.13
CA THR A 333 12.79 -20.25 21.24
C THR A 333 12.25 -18.84 21.47
N PHE A 334 11.50 -18.31 20.50
CA PHE A 334 11.01 -16.93 20.55
C PHE A 334 9.53 -16.85 20.21
N TYR A 335 8.83 -15.90 20.84
CA TYR A 335 7.48 -15.51 20.44
C TYR A 335 7.52 -14.72 19.12
N MET A 336 7.33 -15.42 18.00
CA MET A 336 7.35 -14.81 16.69
C MET A 336 6.43 -15.52 15.69
N SER A 337 6.12 -14.84 14.60
CA SER A 337 5.57 -15.53 13.42
C SER A 337 6.66 -16.35 12.74
N SER A 338 6.27 -17.29 11.89
CA SER A 338 7.22 -18.20 11.25
C SER A 338 8.12 -17.53 10.21
N THR A 339 7.82 -16.30 9.80
CA THR A 339 8.71 -15.45 8.98
C THR A 339 9.46 -14.40 9.81
N GLY A 340 9.04 -14.15 11.05
CA GLY A 340 9.55 -13.08 11.90
C GLY A 340 9.18 -11.66 11.46
N TYR A 341 8.49 -11.48 10.32
CA TYR A 341 8.13 -10.15 9.80
C TYR A 341 7.07 -9.46 10.66
N GLY A 342 6.07 -10.19 11.15
CA GLY A 342 5.02 -9.62 12.00
C GLY A 342 5.52 -9.04 13.31
N ASN A 343 6.74 -9.40 13.73
CA ASN A 343 7.36 -8.87 14.92
C ASN A 343 7.94 -7.46 14.74
N TRP A 344 8.01 -6.92 13.51
CA TRP A 344 8.63 -5.62 13.24
C TRP A 344 7.81 -4.41 13.71
N HIS A 345 6.47 -4.53 13.73
CA HIS A 345 5.54 -3.44 14.05
C HIS A 345 4.60 -3.76 15.22
N ALA A 346 5.07 -4.64 16.09
CA ALA A 346 4.39 -5.13 17.28
C ALA A 346 3.72 -4.06 18.12
N GLY A 347 4.40 -2.92 18.32
CA GLY A 347 3.97 -1.92 19.30
C GLY A 347 2.68 -1.17 18.97
N GLU A 348 2.30 -1.07 17.69
CA GLU A 348 1.16 -0.23 17.26
C GLU A 348 0.15 -0.96 16.38
N ALA A 349 0.42 -2.23 16.04
CA ALA A 349 -0.47 -3.02 15.18
C ALA A 349 -1.57 -3.72 15.99
N PHE A 350 -2.77 -3.78 15.40
CA PHE A 350 -3.83 -4.72 15.76
C PHE A 350 -3.64 -6.02 15.00
N TYR A 351 -3.48 -7.13 15.72
CA TYR A 351 -3.28 -8.44 15.12
C TYR A 351 -4.60 -9.18 14.93
N VAL A 352 -4.98 -9.38 13.67
CA VAL A 352 -6.02 -10.35 13.29
C VAL A 352 -5.47 -11.75 13.52
N SER A 353 -5.76 -12.28 14.70
CA SER A 353 -5.18 -13.51 15.24
C SER A 353 -5.87 -14.81 14.77
N GLN A 354 -6.97 -14.71 14.02
CA GLN A 354 -7.77 -15.85 13.54
C GLN A 354 -7.80 -15.89 12.01
N SER A 355 -7.66 -17.09 11.44
CA SER A 355 -7.92 -17.32 10.00
C SER A 355 -9.42 -17.18 9.70
N ALA A 356 -9.77 -16.98 8.43
CA ALA A 356 -11.15 -16.78 7.99
C ALA A 356 -11.83 -15.56 8.62
N THR A 357 -11.05 -14.51 8.89
CA THR A 357 -11.54 -13.27 9.49
C THR A 357 -11.81 -12.21 8.42
N THR A 358 -12.96 -11.55 8.52
CA THR A 358 -13.29 -10.34 7.77
C THR A 358 -13.22 -9.12 8.69
N VAL A 359 -12.59 -8.06 8.22
CA VAL A 359 -12.63 -6.72 8.81
C VAL A 359 -13.40 -5.83 7.83
N TYR A 360 -14.62 -5.43 8.21
CA TYR A 360 -15.49 -4.60 7.39
C TYR A 360 -15.55 -3.17 7.93
N LEU A 361 -15.16 -2.20 7.10
CA LEU A 361 -15.16 -0.77 7.40
C LEU A 361 -16.35 -0.11 6.67
N ALA A 362 -17.44 0.19 7.38
CA ALA A 362 -18.63 0.73 6.76
C ALA A 362 -18.38 2.10 6.09
N PRO A 363 -19.15 2.48 5.04
CA PRO A 363 -19.09 3.84 4.50
C PRO A 363 -19.29 4.89 5.62
N GLY A 364 -18.34 5.82 5.76
CA GLY A 364 -18.35 6.83 6.82
C GLY A 364 -17.68 6.40 8.14
N SER A 365 -17.07 5.22 8.22
CA SER A 365 -16.20 4.86 9.35
C SER A 365 -14.78 5.40 9.18
N VAL A 366 -14.14 5.82 10.28
CA VAL A 366 -12.69 6.05 10.39
C VAL A 366 -12.16 5.10 11.43
N VAL A 367 -11.28 4.19 11.01
CA VAL A 367 -10.65 3.21 11.87
C VAL A 367 -9.18 3.61 12.02
N LYS A 368 -8.80 4.06 13.21
CA LYS A 368 -7.48 4.60 13.52
C LYS A 368 -6.54 3.48 13.93
N GLY A 369 -5.37 3.40 13.30
CA GLY A 369 -4.32 2.43 13.62
C GLY A 369 -3.84 1.62 12.42
N SER A 370 -3.24 0.47 12.75
CA SER A 370 -2.60 -0.46 11.81
C SER A 370 -3.15 -1.89 12.01
N ILE A 371 -3.25 -2.68 10.94
CA ILE A 371 -3.75 -4.05 10.97
C ILE A 371 -2.67 -5.01 10.49
N SER A 372 -2.39 -6.05 11.26
CA SER A 372 -1.45 -7.11 10.92
C SER A 372 -2.10 -8.49 10.96
N ALA A 373 -1.68 -9.41 10.10
CA ALA A 373 -2.08 -10.81 10.11
C ALA A 373 -0.95 -11.70 9.58
N ASP A 374 -0.39 -12.52 10.46
CA ASP A 374 0.81 -13.29 10.18
C ASP A 374 0.52 -14.78 10.38
N ASP A 375 0.86 -15.60 9.37
CA ASP A 375 0.51 -17.03 9.35
C ASP A 375 -1.01 -17.27 9.51
N ARG A 376 -1.83 -16.41 8.93
CA ARG A 376 -3.29 -16.53 8.93
C ARG A 376 -3.82 -16.53 7.52
N ASN A 377 -4.71 -17.46 7.20
CA ASN A 377 -5.27 -17.63 5.87
C ASN A 377 -6.69 -17.06 5.81
N ASN A 378 -7.15 -16.74 4.61
CA ASN A 378 -8.50 -16.25 4.36
C ASN A 378 -8.80 -14.94 5.11
N ILE A 379 -7.86 -13.98 5.07
CA ILE A 379 -8.05 -12.67 5.69
C ILE A 379 -8.66 -11.73 4.67
N THR A 380 -9.77 -11.09 5.03
CA THR A 380 -10.43 -10.09 4.19
C THR A 380 -10.50 -8.76 4.94
N ILE A 381 -9.98 -7.69 4.37
CA ILE A 381 -10.17 -6.32 4.87
C ILE A 381 -10.86 -5.53 3.77
N ARG A 382 -12.08 -5.07 4.02
CA ARG A 382 -12.92 -4.47 2.97
C ARG A 382 -13.91 -3.46 3.50
N GLY A 383 -14.58 -2.77 2.58
CA GLY A 383 -15.56 -1.75 2.91
C GLY A 383 -15.10 -0.39 2.39
N ARG A 384 -15.84 0.67 2.71
CA ARG A 384 -15.70 2.02 2.11
C ARG A 384 -15.33 3.08 3.15
N GLY A 385 -14.95 2.60 4.34
CA GLY A 385 -14.36 3.42 5.38
C GLY A 385 -12.91 3.78 5.11
N ILE A 386 -12.39 4.64 5.97
CA ILE A 386 -11.00 5.09 6.00
C ILE A 386 -10.27 4.29 7.08
N LEU A 387 -9.10 3.73 6.74
CA LEU A 387 -8.10 3.31 7.72
C LEU A 387 -7.09 4.46 7.84
N TYR A 388 -6.90 4.99 9.06
CA TYR A 388 -6.15 6.22 9.30
C TYR A 388 -4.91 5.97 10.14
N GLY A 389 -3.74 6.38 9.60
CA GLY A 389 -2.43 6.20 10.22
C GLY A 389 -1.90 7.41 10.99
N GLY A 390 -2.59 8.56 10.98
CA GLY A 390 -2.02 9.79 11.52
C GLY A 390 -1.78 9.81 13.03
N GLU A 391 -2.37 8.91 13.80
CA GLU A 391 -2.08 8.80 15.23
C GLU A 391 -0.94 7.82 15.55
N LEU A 392 -0.34 7.19 14.53
CA LEU A 392 0.83 6.34 14.66
C LEU A 392 2.10 7.18 14.85
N LEU A 393 3.09 6.59 15.51
CA LEU A 393 4.38 7.21 15.74
C LEU A 393 5.09 7.46 14.40
N ARG A 394 5.41 8.73 14.17
CA ARG A 394 5.86 9.26 12.87
C ARG A 394 7.19 10.04 12.92
N PRO A 395 8.21 9.59 13.67
CA PRO A 395 9.39 10.41 13.85
C PRO A 395 10.24 10.39 12.56
N ARG A 396 10.74 11.56 12.12
CA ARG A 396 11.29 11.74 10.77
C ARG A 396 12.67 11.11 10.53
N ASN A 397 13.53 11.10 11.54
CA ASN A 397 14.88 10.52 11.46
C ASN A 397 14.90 8.97 11.53
N TYR A 398 13.78 8.31 11.26
CA TYR A 398 13.56 6.90 11.62
C TYR A 398 12.97 6.16 10.41
N ALA A 399 13.84 5.82 9.45
CA ALA A 399 13.44 5.29 8.14
C ALA A 399 12.46 4.10 8.23
N GLU A 400 12.86 2.95 8.79
CA GLU A 400 12.06 1.71 8.70
C GLU A 400 11.41 1.21 10.02
N GLY A 401 11.54 1.95 11.12
CA GLY A 401 11.01 1.54 12.43
C GLY A 401 9.54 1.90 12.72
N ARG A 402 8.85 2.52 11.76
CA ARG A 402 7.49 3.07 11.86
C ARG A 402 6.45 2.03 11.43
N SER A 403 5.22 2.13 11.93
CA SER A 403 4.15 1.19 11.59
C SER A 403 3.49 1.54 10.24
N GLY A 404 3.30 0.53 9.40
CA GLY A 404 2.53 0.64 8.15
C GLY A 404 1.01 0.56 8.35
N ALA A 405 0.23 0.46 7.26
CA ALA A 405 -1.22 0.35 7.37
C ALA A 405 -1.71 -1.09 7.57
N ILE A 406 -1.35 -1.96 6.63
CA ILE A 406 -1.83 -3.33 6.56
C ILE A 406 -0.65 -4.24 6.26
N TRP A 407 -0.40 -5.21 7.13
CA TRP A 407 0.69 -6.18 6.99
C TRP A 407 0.13 -7.59 7.08
N ILE A 408 -0.03 -8.24 5.93
CA ILE A 408 -0.48 -9.63 5.86
C ILE A 408 0.65 -10.46 5.28
N THR A 409 1.27 -11.26 6.15
CA THR A 409 2.48 -12.02 5.80
C THR A 409 2.22 -13.51 5.88
N LYS A 410 2.77 -14.28 4.91
CA LYS A 410 2.64 -15.75 4.87
C LYS A 410 1.18 -16.19 5.01
N SER A 411 0.37 -15.70 4.09
CA SER A 411 -1.07 -15.88 4.06
C SER A 411 -1.51 -16.42 2.70
N ALA A 412 -2.50 -17.31 2.71
CA ALA A 412 -3.18 -17.79 1.52
C ALA A 412 -4.61 -17.24 1.44
N ASN A 413 -5.05 -16.91 0.21
CA ASN A 413 -6.42 -16.50 -0.12
C ASN A 413 -6.88 -15.24 0.64
N SER A 414 -6.04 -14.19 0.63
CA SER A 414 -6.33 -12.93 1.32
C SER A 414 -6.77 -11.82 0.38
N LYS A 415 -7.68 -10.97 0.86
CA LYS A 415 -8.36 -9.95 0.05
C LYS A 415 -8.35 -8.57 0.72
N LEU A 416 -7.93 -7.54 -0.02
CA LEU A 416 -8.12 -6.14 0.33
C LEU A 416 -9.06 -5.48 -0.68
N GLU A 417 -10.11 -4.79 -0.23
CA GLU A 417 -11.12 -4.24 -1.15
C GLU A 417 -11.75 -2.90 -0.72
N GLY A 418 -11.68 -1.89 -1.58
CA GLY A 418 -12.53 -0.70 -1.55
C GLY A 418 -12.20 0.37 -0.50
N ILE A 419 -11.39 0.05 0.51
CA ILE A 419 -11.02 0.96 1.60
C ILE A 419 -10.09 2.08 1.12
N THR A 420 -10.03 3.17 1.88
CA THR A 420 -9.08 4.27 1.69
C THR A 420 -8.08 4.31 2.83
N LEU A 421 -6.79 4.40 2.52
CA LEU A 421 -5.68 4.49 3.48
C LEU A 421 -5.12 5.92 3.46
N ILE A 422 -5.00 6.56 4.63
CA ILE A 422 -4.56 7.96 4.74
C ILE A 422 -3.51 8.14 5.84
N ASP A 423 -2.45 8.90 5.53
CA ASP A 423 -1.42 9.41 6.45
C ASP A 423 -0.64 8.31 7.18
N TYR A 424 -0.22 7.28 6.43
CA TYR A 424 0.62 6.22 6.99
C TYR A 424 2.10 6.63 7.03
N PRO A 425 2.77 6.42 8.18
CA PRO A 425 4.14 6.85 8.36
C PRO A 425 5.17 5.83 7.85
N MET A 426 4.76 4.76 7.18
CA MET A 426 5.63 3.71 6.61
C MET A 426 4.91 2.98 5.47
N TRP A 427 5.49 1.90 4.95
CA TRP A 427 4.91 0.99 3.94
C TRP A 427 3.42 0.74 4.19
N SER A 428 2.59 1.14 3.25
CA SER A 428 1.14 1.15 3.44
C SER A 428 0.58 -0.27 3.46
N VAL A 429 0.79 -1.05 2.39
CA VAL A 429 0.25 -2.41 2.28
C VAL A 429 1.39 -3.39 2.01
N VAL A 430 1.60 -4.31 2.94
CA VAL A 430 2.57 -5.39 2.82
C VAL A 430 1.84 -6.71 2.72
N MET A 431 1.95 -7.36 1.57
CA MET A 431 1.37 -8.67 1.27
C MET A 431 2.47 -9.68 0.94
N ASN A 432 3.53 -9.72 1.74
CA ASN A 432 4.73 -10.53 1.47
C ASN A 432 4.51 -12.03 1.78
N PHE A 433 5.18 -12.88 1.00
CA PHE A 433 5.10 -14.34 1.09
C PHE A 433 3.66 -14.88 0.98
N THR A 434 2.79 -14.18 0.25
CA THR A 434 1.39 -14.57 0.11
C THR A 434 1.13 -15.45 -1.10
N ASP A 435 0.06 -16.24 -1.05
CA ASP A 435 -0.45 -17.03 -2.16
C ASP A 435 -1.93 -16.69 -2.41
N GLN A 436 -2.31 -16.48 -3.66
CA GLN A 436 -3.71 -16.18 -4.04
C GLN A 436 -4.23 -14.88 -3.40
N THR A 437 -3.46 -13.80 -3.50
CA THR A 437 -3.85 -12.48 -2.98
C THR A 437 -4.68 -11.70 -4.00
N THR A 438 -5.75 -11.03 -3.54
CA THR A 438 -6.52 -10.07 -4.36
C THR A 438 -6.56 -8.69 -3.69
N ILE A 439 -6.11 -7.67 -4.39
CA ILE A 439 -6.20 -6.27 -3.97
C ILE A 439 -7.03 -5.52 -5.01
N GLN A 440 -8.13 -4.91 -4.58
CA GLN A 440 -9.07 -4.31 -5.51
C GLN A 440 -9.60 -2.96 -5.01
N ASN A 441 -9.61 -1.95 -5.87
CA ASN A 441 -10.33 -0.70 -5.65
C ASN A 441 -9.94 0.08 -4.38
N ILE A 442 -8.74 -0.16 -3.84
CA ILE A 442 -8.23 0.60 -2.69
C ILE A 442 -7.52 1.89 -3.13
N ASN A 443 -7.51 2.87 -2.23
CA ASN A 443 -6.97 4.20 -2.47
C ASN A 443 -5.94 4.58 -1.38
N PHE A 444 -4.86 5.26 -1.74
CA PHE A 444 -3.79 5.62 -0.81
C PHE A 444 -3.38 7.09 -0.93
N PHE A 445 -3.16 7.72 0.23
CA PHE A 445 -2.39 8.95 0.37
C PHE A 445 -1.32 8.76 1.45
N GLY A 446 -0.05 8.92 1.06
CA GLY A 446 1.09 8.86 1.97
C GLY A 446 2.01 10.06 1.75
N SER A 447 2.28 10.83 2.80
CA SER A 447 3.06 12.08 2.71
C SER A 447 4.42 12.00 3.40
N MET A 448 4.85 10.81 3.82
CA MET A 448 6.08 10.61 4.58
C MET A 448 7.10 9.81 3.80
N VAL A 449 8.38 10.13 3.96
CA VAL A 449 9.48 9.27 3.47
C VAL A 449 9.22 7.80 3.86
N ASN A 450 9.46 6.86 2.94
CA ASN A 450 9.15 5.43 3.08
C ASN A 450 7.66 5.07 3.22
N ALA A 451 6.75 5.97 2.85
CA ALA A 451 5.34 5.63 2.65
C ALA A 451 5.16 4.92 1.30
N ASP A 452 5.69 3.71 1.18
CA ASP A 452 5.48 2.88 -0.01
C ASP A 452 4.00 2.51 -0.14
N GLY A 453 3.59 2.14 -1.35
CA GLY A 453 2.26 1.61 -1.64
C GLY A 453 2.16 0.13 -1.29
N ILE A 454 2.11 -0.73 -2.33
CA ILE A 454 1.84 -2.16 -2.19
C ILE A 454 3.12 -2.98 -2.37
N HIS A 455 3.44 -3.84 -1.40
CA HIS A 455 4.51 -4.82 -1.46
C HIS A 455 3.95 -6.24 -1.71
N LEU A 456 4.55 -6.97 -2.65
CA LEU A 456 4.21 -8.36 -3.01
C LEU A 456 5.44 -9.28 -3.03
N SER A 457 6.47 -8.94 -2.25
CA SER A 457 7.74 -9.65 -2.23
C SER A 457 7.59 -11.10 -1.76
N GLY A 458 8.17 -12.05 -2.49
CA GLY A 458 8.07 -13.48 -2.20
C GLY A 458 6.69 -14.10 -2.42
N SER A 459 5.78 -13.41 -3.11
CA SER A 459 4.39 -13.82 -3.27
C SER A 459 4.11 -14.47 -4.61
N LYS A 460 3.00 -15.21 -4.69
CA LYS A 460 2.56 -15.83 -5.93
C LYS A 460 1.05 -15.77 -6.14
N ASN A 461 0.63 -15.83 -7.42
CA ASN A 461 -0.78 -15.84 -7.81
C ASN A 461 -1.56 -14.60 -7.33
N ALA A 462 -0.95 -13.41 -7.36
CA ALA A 462 -1.57 -12.19 -6.87
C ALA A 462 -2.22 -11.36 -7.98
N ARG A 463 -3.34 -10.70 -7.66
CA ARG A 463 -4.08 -9.80 -8.56
C ARG A 463 -4.29 -8.45 -7.90
N VAL A 464 -3.86 -7.38 -8.55
CA VAL A 464 -4.09 -5.99 -8.13
C VAL A 464 -4.90 -5.29 -9.22
N SER A 465 -5.99 -4.62 -8.84
CA SER A 465 -6.81 -3.91 -9.83
C SER A 465 -7.55 -2.69 -9.27
N GLY A 466 -7.73 -1.65 -10.09
CA GLY A 466 -8.54 -0.49 -9.72
C GLY A 466 -7.92 0.36 -8.61
N VAL A 467 -6.62 0.27 -8.35
CA VAL A 467 -6.00 1.02 -7.24
C VAL A 467 -5.61 2.43 -7.67
N PHE A 468 -5.68 3.38 -6.74
CA PHE A 468 -5.07 4.70 -6.87
C PHE A 468 -4.05 4.88 -5.78
N ILE A 469 -2.79 5.07 -6.12
CA ILE A 469 -1.69 5.26 -5.16
C ILE A 469 -1.08 6.62 -5.40
N ARG A 470 -1.11 7.49 -4.38
CA ARG A 470 -0.32 8.71 -4.34
C ARG A 470 0.55 8.72 -3.09
N THR A 471 1.84 8.53 -3.26
CA THR A 471 2.77 8.51 -2.13
C THR A 471 4.13 9.10 -2.48
N THR A 472 4.91 9.37 -1.45
CA THR A 472 6.27 9.88 -1.53
C THR A 472 7.33 8.81 -1.67
N ASP A 473 6.97 7.55 -1.89
CA ASP A 473 7.93 6.47 -2.11
C ASP A 473 7.36 5.45 -3.11
N ASP A 474 7.98 4.29 -3.21
CA ASP A 474 7.68 3.31 -4.25
C ASP A 474 6.20 2.84 -4.19
N ASN A 475 5.43 3.02 -5.27
CA ASN A 475 3.98 2.75 -5.27
C ASN A 475 3.66 1.24 -5.35
N LEU A 476 4.44 0.48 -6.10
CA LEU A 476 4.34 -0.98 -6.17
C LEU A 476 5.73 -1.61 -6.14
N VAL A 477 5.91 -2.55 -5.22
CA VAL A 477 7.21 -3.13 -4.86
C VAL A 477 7.18 -4.66 -4.92
N MET A 478 8.19 -5.25 -5.54
CA MET A 478 8.51 -6.68 -5.44
C MET A 478 10.01 -6.85 -5.21
N TYR A 479 10.40 -7.06 -3.96
CA TYR A 479 11.78 -7.29 -3.56
C TYR A 479 12.19 -8.77 -3.66
N HIS A 480 13.49 -9.01 -3.82
CA HIS A 480 14.13 -10.33 -3.72
C HIS A 480 14.19 -10.80 -2.25
N TYR A 481 13.02 -10.92 -1.61
CA TYR A 481 12.83 -11.51 -0.28
C TYR A 481 12.43 -12.99 -0.36
N GLY A 482 11.85 -13.40 -1.49
CA GLY A 482 11.52 -14.78 -1.82
C GLY A 482 11.12 -14.86 -3.29
N LYS A 483 10.91 -16.08 -3.80
CA LYS A 483 10.48 -16.26 -5.19
C LYS A 483 9.13 -15.59 -5.42
N THR A 484 9.07 -14.68 -6.38
CA THR A 484 7.84 -13.94 -6.72
C THR A 484 7.37 -14.37 -8.11
N SER A 485 6.11 -14.80 -8.27
CA SER A 485 5.65 -15.19 -9.61
C SER A 485 4.14 -15.18 -9.84
N ASN A 486 3.73 -15.07 -11.11
CA ASN A 486 2.34 -15.03 -11.53
C ASN A 486 1.57 -13.89 -10.84
N ILE A 487 2.00 -12.67 -11.13
CA ILE A 487 1.43 -11.43 -10.58
C ILE A 487 0.80 -10.63 -11.72
N THR A 488 -0.45 -10.21 -11.54
CA THR A 488 -1.14 -9.33 -12.48
C THR A 488 -1.58 -8.05 -11.80
N VAL A 489 -1.16 -6.91 -12.36
CA VAL A 489 -1.57 -5.57 -11.93
C VAL A 489 -2.28 -4.91 -13.10
N LYS A 490 -3.49 -4.40 -12.89
CA LYS A 490 -4.24 -3.78 -13.99
C LYS A 490 -5.15 -2.63 -13.58
N ASP A 491 -5.59 -1.84 -14.55
CA ASP A 491 -6.64 -0.84 -14.38
C ASP A 491 -6.36 0.12 -13.21
N SER A 492 -5.11 0.57 -13.07
CA SER A 492 -4.62 1.25 -11.85
C SER A 492 -3.88 2.55 -12.17
N ILE A 493 -3.83 3.44 -11.18
CA ILE A 493 -3.22 4.76 -11.28
C ILE A 493 -2.14 4.89 -10.21
N PHE A 494 -0.94 5.30 -10.62
CA PHE A 494 0.22 5.53 -9.77
C PHE A 494 0.68 6.97 -9.88
N TRP A 495 0.90 7.61 -8.74
CA TRP A 495 1.42 8.96 -8.60
C TRP A 495 2.51 8.93 -7.53
N ALA A 496 3.75 8.73 -7.98
CA ALA A 496 4.90 8.79 -7.10
C ALA A 496 5.34 10.27 -7.01
N ASP A 497 5.00 10.94 -5.90
CA ASP A 497 5.51 12.29 -5.60
C ASP A 497 7.05 12.25 -5.48
N ASN A 498 7.61 11.11 -5.07
CA ASN A 498 9.03 10.78 -5.14
C ASN A 498 9.26 9.27 -5.34
N ALA A 499 10.49 8.89 -5.69
CA ALA A 499 10.92 7.51 -5.96
C ALA A 499 10.24 6.92 -7.22
N ARG A 500 9.57 5.75 -7.13
CA ARG A 500 9.14 4.99 -8.31
C ARG A 500 7.67 4.53 -8.25
N PRO A 501 6.90 4.74 -9.32
CA PRO A 501 5.64 4.04 -9.53
C PRO A 501 5.77 2.51 -9.47
N ILE A 502 6.80 1.91 -10.11
CA ILE A 502 6.99 0.46 -10.15
C ILE A 502 8.45 0.11 -9.87
N LEU A 503 8.68 -0.74 -8.87
CA LEU A 503 9.99 -1.27 -8.50
C LEU A 503 9.96 -2.80 -8.40
N LEU A 504 10.69 -3.48 -9.29
CA LEU A 504 10.99 -4.91 -9.18
C LEU A 504 12.49 -5.09 -8.96
N GLY A 505 12.89 -5.89 -7.98
CA GLY A 505 14.29 -6.11 -7.65
C GLY A 505 14.66 -5.57 -6.27
N LEU A 506 15.91 -5.19 -6.01
CA LEU A 506 16.42 -4.95 -4.64
C LEU A 506 16.28 -6.17 -3.71
N GLY A 507 17.00 -6.14 -2.58
CA GLY A 507 17.08 -7.26 -1.66
C GLY A 507 18.17 -8.26 -2.04
N THR A 508 18.45 -9.18 -1.12
CA THR A 508 19.68 -9.99 -1.15
C THR A 508 19.41 -11.48 -0.92
N THR A 509 18.14 -11.90 -0.79
CA THR A 509 17.81 -13.30 -0.51
C THR A 509 18.15 -14.15 -1.73
N PRO A 510 19.00 -15.19 -1.61
CA PRO A 510 19.25 -16.09 -2.71
C PRO A 510 17.98 -16.86 -3.13
N ASN A 511 17.89 -17.28 -4.38
CA ASN A 511 16.75 -18.04 -4.93
C ASN A 511 15.39 -17.30 -4.84
N ALA A 512 15.42 -15.96 -4.88
CA ALA A 512 14.28 -15.07 -4.79
C ALA A 512 13.95 -14.39 -6.13
N SER A 513 14.08 -15.10 -7.25
CA SER A 513 13.82 -14.54 -8.58
C SER A 513 12.36 -14.11 -8.77
N ILE A 514 12.16 -13.09 -9.60
CA ILE A 514 10.86 -12.51 -9.95
C ILE A 514 10.55 -12.94 -11.39
N ASP A 515 9.43 -13.62 -11.61
CA ASP A 515 9.07 -14.21 -12.90
C ASP A 515 7.57 -14.11 -13.20
N GLN A 516 7.17 -13.96 -14.47
CA GLN A 516 5.75 -13.93 -14.88
C GLN A 516 4.95 -12.83 -14.18
N VAL A 517 5.30 -11.58 -14.48
CA VAL A 517 4.63 -10.39 -13.97
C VAL A 517 4.02 -9.61 -15.13
N SER A 518 2.75 -9.22 -15.02
CA SER A 518 2.04 -8.47 -16.05
C SER A 518 1.41 -7.20 -15.50
N PHE A 519 1.67 -6.09 -16.18
CA PHE A 519 1.04 -4.79 -15.97
C PHE A 519 0.17 -4.46 -17.18
N GLU A 520 -1.12 -4.22 -16.97
CA GLU A 520 -2.05 -3.90 -18.06
C GLU A 520 -2.92 -2.69 -17.75
N ASN A 521 -3.01 -1.72 -18.66
CA ASN A 521 -3.87 -0.54 -18.47
C ASN A 521 -3.50 0.24 -17.20
N ILE A 522 -2.25 0.69 -17.13
CA ILE A 522 -1.71 1.47 -16.01
C ILE A 522 -1.54 2.93 -16.42
N HIS A 523 -1.91 3.83 -15.52
CA HIS A 523 -1.66 5.26 -15.65
C HIS A 523 -0.60 5.70 -14.63
N ILE A 524 0.48 6.31 -15.09
CA ILE A 524 1.50 6.93 -14.25
C ILE A 524 1.35 8.44 -14.38
N LEU A 525 1.03 9.11 -13.28
CA LEU A 525 0.69 10.54 -13.27
C LEU A 525 1.85 11.45 -12.88
N ASN A 526 2.81 10.90 -12.14
CA ASN A 526 4.05 11.58 -11.79
C ASN A 526 5.14 10.55 -11.45
N GLN A 527 6.38 10.99 -11.55
CA GLN A 527 7.55 10.34 -10.96
C GLN A 527 8.58 11.44 -10.69
N ARG A 528 9.37 11.28 -9.62
CA ARG A 528 10.52 12.15 -9.34
C ARG A 528 11.63 11.36 -8.64
N GLY A 529 12.80 11.29 -9.25
CA GLY A 529 13.97 10.63 -8.65
C GLY A 529 14.42 11.32 -7.36
N VAL A 530 15.08 10.56 -6.48
CA VAL A 530 15.53 11.04 -5.17
C VAL A 530 16.96 10.59 -4.86
N TRP A 531 17.64 11.33 -3.97
CA TRP A 531 18.98 11.06 -3.43
C TRP A 531 20.11 11.00 -4.46
N ASP A 532 20.12 9.97 -5.31
CA ASP A 532 21.05 9.76 -6.41
C ASP A 532 20.23 9.40 -7.66
N LEU A 533 20.11 10.36 -8.57
CA LEU A 533 19.32 10.24 -9.80
C LEU A 533 19.82 9.15 -10.76
N ASN A 534 21.05 8.67 -10.58
CA ASN A 534 21.59 7.56 -11.38
C ASN A 534 21.23 6.21 -10.76
N LYS A 535 21.00 6.15 -9.44
CA LYS A 535 20.68 4.90 -8.72
C LYS A 535 19.19 4.70 -8.48
N TYR A 536 18.48 5.73 -8.02
CA TYR A 536 17.13 5.62 -7.50
C TYR A 536 16.12 6.40 -8.37
N ASN A 537 15.93 5.92 -9.60
CA ASN A 537 15.09 6.58 -10.60
C ASN A 537 14.32 5.57 -11.47
N GLY A 538 13.51 6.09 -12.39
CA GLY A 538 12.70 5.31 -13.32
C GLY A 538 11.26 5.20 -12.86
N ALA A 539 10.32 5.62 -13.71
CA ALA A 539 8.90 5.33 -13.54
C ALA A 539 8.66 3.82 -13.40
N ILE A 540 9.44 3.06 -14.16
CA ILE A 540 9.54 1.60 -14.08
C ILE A 540 11.01 1.24 -13.84
N GLN A 541 11.34 0.75 -12.65
CA GLN A 541 12.67 0.25 -12.32
C GLN A 541 12.67 -1.27 -12.19
N LEU A 542 13.62 -1.90 -12.89
CA LEU A 542 13.97 -3.31 -12.75
C LEU A 542 15.43 -3.38 -12.32
N TRP A 543 15.68 -3.85 -11.09
CA TRP A 543 17.01 -3.90 -10.50
C TRP A 543 17.34 -5.28 -9.92
N ALA A 544 17.83 -6.18 -10.76
CA ALA A 544 18.11 -7.55 -10.34
C ALA A 544 19.34 -7.62 -9.43
N THR A 545 19.16 -8.08 -8.19
CA THR A 545 20.20 -8.14 -7.14
C THR A 545 20.11 -9.44 -6.34
N GLY A 546 21.13 -9.72 -5.52
CA GLY A 546 21.19 -10.92 -4.67
C GLY A 546 21.41 -12.22 -5.44
N GLY A 547 22.00 -12.17 -6.65
CA GLY A 547 22.17 -13.36 -7.49
C GLY A 547 20.89 -13.80 -8.20
N ASN A 548 19.86 -12.95 -8.22
CA ASN A 548 18.53 -13.30 -8.70
C ASN A 548 18.24 -12.82 -10.12
N LYS A 549 17.20 -13.39 -10.71
CA LYS A 549 16.70 -13.02 -12.02
C LYS A 549 15.42 -12.22 -11.92
N ILE A 550 15.24 -11.29 -12.85
CA ILE A 550 13.95 -10.72 -13.19
C ILE A 550 13.64 -11.17 -14.63
N SER A 551 12.58 -11.95 -14.81
CA SER A 551 12.23 -12.51 -16.11
C SER A 551 10.74 -12.48 -16.45
N ASN A 552 10.42 -12.51 -17.74
CA ASN A 552 9.04 -12.63 -18.25
C ASN A 552 8.11 -11.56 -17.66
N VAL A 553 8.50 -10.29 -17.82
CA VAL A 553 7.72 -9.14 -17.36
C VAL A 553 7.11 -8.42 -18.54
N ARG A 554 5.80 -8.20 -18.51
CA ARG A 554 5.07 -7.52 -19.59
C ARG A 554 4.42 -6.25 -19.09
N PHE A 555 4.64 -5.16 -19.80
CA PHE A 555 3.99 -3.86 -19.62
C PHE A 555 3.14 -3.58 -20.85
N LYS A 556 1.82 -3.57 -20.70
CA LYS A 556 0.88 -3.41 -21.81
C LYS A 556 -0.09 -2.25 -21.58
N ASN A 557 -0.25 -1.39 -22.57
CA ASN A 557 -1.14 -0.23 -22.49
C ASN A 557 -0.83 0.64 -21.26
N ILE A 558 0.38 1.20 -21.23
CA ILE A 558 0.85 2.06 -20.15
C ILE A 558 0.79 3.51 -20.63
N GLN A 559 0.11 4.36 -19.87
CA GLN A 559 -0.04 5.78 -20.17
C GLN A 559 0.72 6.58 -19.11
N ILE A 560 1.73 7.33 -19.53
CA ILE A 560 2.56 8.13 -18.64
C ILE A 560 2.32 9.59 -18.98
N ASP A 561 1.74 10.33 -18.03
CA ASP A 561 1.52 11.77 -18.14
C ASP A 561 2.82 12.53 -17.86
N GLU A 562 2.79 13.84 -18.09
CA GLU A 562 3.92 14.72 -17.82
C GLU A 562 4.36 14.59 -16.35
N PHE A 563 5.66 14.68 -16.10
CA PHE A 563 6.24 14.71 -14.76
C PHE A 563 6.41 16.14 -14.30
N GLU A 564 6.27 16.37 -12.99
CA GLU A 564 6.46 17.70 -12.39
C GLU A 564 7.90 18.21 -12.59
N ALA A 565 8.88 17.33 -12.37
CA ALA A 565 10.30 17.63 -12.44
C ALA A 565 11.00 16.69 -13.44
N PRO A 566 10.80 16.87 -14.77
CA PRO A 566 11.32 15.94 -15.78
C PRO A 566 12.85 15.83 -15.78
N GLU A 567 13.57 16.88 -15.36
CA GLU A 567 15.03 16.85 -15.16
C GLU A 567 15.52 15.90 -14.06
N ASP A 568 14.65 15.59 -13.08
CA ASP A 568 14.89 14.64 -11.99
C ASP A 568 14.34 13.23 -12.32
N SER A 569 13.63 13.10 -13.44
CA SER A 569 12.78 11.94 -13.72
C SER A 569 13.32 11.09 -14.86
N MET A 570 12.82 9.85 -14.97
CA MET A 570 13.22 8.88 -15.98
C MET A 570 12.04 7.93 -16.28
N LEU A 571 11.86 7.47 -17.52
CA LEU A 571 10.78 6.51 -17.82
C LEU A 571 11.15 5.09 -17.36
N PHE A 572 12.28 4.57 -17.84
CA PHE A 572 12.70 3.19 -17.56
C PHE A 572 14.11 3.16 -16.99
N GLN A 573 14.32 2.35 -15.97
CA GLN A 573 15.66 2.03 -15.46
C GLN A 573 15.78 0.52 -15.27
N ILE A 574 16.48 -0.14 -16.20
CA ILE A 574 16.68 -1.59 -16.23
C ILE A 574 18.15 -1.87 -16.01
N LYS A 575 18.50 -2.50 -14.88
CA LYS A 575 19.91 -2.67 -14.52
C LYS A 575 20.21 -3.84 -13.60
N THR A 576 21.49 -4.20 -13.52
CA THR A 576 22.01 -5.35 -12.74
C THR A 576 23.19 -5.00 -11.86
N ASP A 577 23.51 -3.71 -11.69
CA ASP A 577 24.62 -3.24 -10.85
C ASP A 577 24.36 -3.39 -9.36
N GLU A 578 25.39 -3.20 -8.54
CA GLU A 578 25.26 -3.33 -7.10
C GLU A 578 24.46 -2.15 -6.50
N PHE A 579 23.45 -2.44 -5.68
CA PHE A 579 22.77 -1.40 -4.92
C PHE A 579 23.62 -0.93 -3.72
N VAL A 580 24.32 -1.86 -3.08
CA VAL A 580 25.36 -1.63 -2.07
C VAL A 580 26.56 -2.56 -2.32
N PRO A 581 27.79 -2.12 -1.97
CA PRO A 581 29.00 -2.91 -2.17
C PRO A 581 28.91 -4.35 -1.67
N GLY A 582 29.26 -5.31 -2.53
CA GLY A 582 29.37 -6.72 -2.17
C GLY A 582 28.06 -7.53 -2.24
N VAL A 583 26.95 -6.92 -2.66
CA VAL A 583 25.73 -7.67 -2.98
C VAL A 583 25.92 -8.42 -4.30
N PRO A 584 25.63 -9.73 -4.36
CA PRO A 584 25.71 -10.48 -5.61
C PRO A 584 24.81 -9.88 -6.69
N LEU A 585 25.32 -9.78 -7.91
CA LEU A 585 24.61 -9.15 -9.03
C LEU A 585 23.56 -10.10 -9.62
N GLY A 586 22.54 -9.56 -10.28
CA GLY A 586 21.47 -10.33 -10.91
C GLY A 586 21.51 -10.28 -12.45
N SER A 587 20.47 -10.79 -13.09
CA SER A 587 20.26 -10.66 -14.54
C SER A 587 18.80 -10.32 -14.86
N VAL A 588 18.57 -9.62 -15.97
CA VAL A 588 17.24 -9.24 -16.45
C VAL A 588 17.03 -9.78 -17.86
N SER A 589 15.89 -10.45 -18.10
CA SER A 589 15.57 -10.96 -19.45
C SER A 589 14.07 -11.06 -19.75
N GLY A 590 13.69 -10.98 -21.02
CA GLY A 590 12.30 -11.22 -21.44
C GLY A 590 11.35 -10.14 -20.92
N ILE A 591 11.66 -8.89 -21.22
CA ILE A 591 10.87 -7.72 -20.82
C ILE A 591 10.18 -7.15 -22.05
N ALA A 592 8.85 -7.09 -22.04
CA ALA A 592 8.05 -6.58 -23.14
C ALA A 592 7.34 -5.28 -22.75
N PHE A 593 7.55 -4.22 -23.53
CA PHE A 593 6.82 -2.97 -23.48
C PHE A 593 5.93 -2.87 -24.72
N GLU A 594 4.61 -2.94 -24.52
CA GLU A 594 3.61 -2.94 -25.56
C GLU A 594 2.63 -1.79 -25.34
N ASP A 595 2.46 -0.92 -26.34
CA ASP A 595 1.55 0.23 -26.24
C ASP A 595 1.86 1.13 -25.03
N VAL A 596 3.12 1.60 -24.93
CA VAL A 596 3.58 2.49 -23.86
C VAL A 596 3.71 3.92 -24.40
N PHE A 597 3.01 4.87 -23.78
CA PHE A 597 2.92 6.23 -24.29
C PHE A 597 3.27 7.26 -23.22
N TYR A 598 4.23 8.14 -23.55
CA TYR A 598 4.59 9.29 -22.73
C TYR A 598 4.09 10.60 -23.37
N ARG A 599 3.51 11.50 -22.57
CA ARG A 599 3.05 12.84 -23.00
C ARG A 599 3.54 13.91 -22.03
N GLY A 600 4.49 14.75 -22.44
CA GLY A 600 5.02 15.82 -21.61
C GLY A 600 6.41 16.29 -22.03
N LYS A 601 7.00 17.21 -21.28
CA LYS A 601 8.41 17.58 -21.45
C LYS A 601 9.32 16.37 -21.21
N LEU A 602 10.16 16.02 -22.19
CA LEU A 602 11.00 14.83 -22.12
C LEU A 602 11.83 14.77 -20.82
N PRO A 603 11.80 13.64 -20.09
CA PRO A 603 12.62 13.44 -18.91
C PRO A 603 14.06 13.11 -19.28
N ARG A 604 14.90 12.78 -18.29
CA ARG A 604 16.22 12.20 -18.53
C ARG A 604 16.09 10.93 -19.39
N LYS A 605 17.17 10.61 -20.13
CA LYS A 605 17.23 9.35 -20.88
C LYS A 605 16.99 8.18 -19.94
N SER A 606 16.20 7.22 -20.40
CA SER A 606 16.04 5.93 -19.73
C SER A 606 17.37 5.17 -19.74
N LEU A 607 17.55 4.23 -18.81
CA LEU A 607 18.79 3.47 -18.67
C LEU A 607 18.56 1.98 -18.90
N ILE A 608 19.44 1.38 -19.72
CA ILE A 608 19.62 -0.08 -19.83
C ILE A 608 21.10 -0.37 -19.52
N TYR A 609 21.36 -1.15 -18.46
CA TYR A 609 22.72 -1.40 -18.00
C TYR A 609 22.95 -2.82 -17.45
N GLY A 610 23.76 -3.61 -18.15
CA GLY A 610 24.30 -4.88 -17.66
C GLY A 610 25.76 -4.76 -17.24
N VAL A 611 26.17 -5.37 -16.13
CA VAL A 611 27.55 -5.23 -15.59
C VAL A 611 28.56 -6.10 -16.33
N ASP A 612 28.22 -7.36 -16.61
CA ASP A 612 29.07 -8.35 -17.29
C ASP A 612 28.21 -9.39 -18.03
N ASP A 613 28.86 -10.33 -18.73
CA ASP A 613 28.20 -11.39 -19.52
C ASP A 613 27.21 -12.25 -18.71
N MET A 614 27.45 -12.46 -17.41
CA MET A 614 26.57 -13.26 -16.55
C MET A 614 25.47 -12.43 -15.90
N HIS A 615 25.72 -11.14 -15.73
CA HIS A 615 24.84 -10.16 -15.10
C HIS A 615 24.33 -9.17 -16.15
N ASN A 616 23.83 -9.69 -17.26
CA ASN A 616 23.44 -8.93 -18.43
C ASN A 616 21.97 -8.47 -18.39
N VAL A 617 21.61 -7.61 -19.35
CA VAL A 617 20.22 -7.25 -19.66
C VAL A 617 19.92 -7.66 -21.09
N GLN A 618 19.01 -8.61 -21.31
CA GLN A 618 18.77 -9.17 -22.65
C GLN A 618 17.28 -9.34 -22.98
N ASP A 619 16.94 -9.53 -24.25
CA ASP A 619 15.55 -9.78 -24.72
C ASP A 619 14.56 -8.72 -24.21
N ILE A 620 14.84 -7.46 -24.56
CA ILE A 620 13.98 -6.31 -24.26
C ILE A 620 13.24 -5.92 -25.54
N ARG A 621 11.91 -5.96 -25.51
CA ARG A 621 11.06 -5.70 -26.69
C ARG A 621 10.24 -4.45 -26.50
N PHE A 622 10.33 -3.54 -27.46
CA PHE A 622 9.52 -2.32 -27.52
C PHE A 622 8.57 -2.40 -28.72
N THR A 623 7.30 -2.69 -28.46
CA THR A 623 6.24 -2.73 -29.47
C THR A 623 5.35 -1.50 -29.30
N ASN A 624 5.31 -0.64 -30.32
CA ASN A 624 4.47 0.57 -30.30
C ASN A 624 4.68 1.48 -29.08
N VAL A 625 5.93 1.72 -28.68
CA VAL A 625 6.27 2.71 -27.65
C VAL A 625 6.41 4.09 -28.29
N LYS A 626 5.73 5.11 -27.76
CA LYS A 626 5.80 6.48 -28.28
C LYS A 626 6.06 7.52 -27.20
N LEU A 627 6.96 8.45 -27.46
CA LEU A 627 7.20 9.63 -26.64
C LEU A 627 6.73 10.86 -27.42
N ASN A 628 5.72 11.56 -26.91
CA ASN A 628 5.09 12.71 -27.58
C ASN A 628 4.65 12.42 -29.03
N GLY A 629 4.18 11.20 -29.29
CA GLY A 629 3.75 10.74 -30.61
C GLY A 629 4.87 10.19 -31.51
N THR A 630 6.13 10.44 -31.18
CA THR A 630 7.29 9.87 -31.88
C THR A 630 7.48 8.41 -31.47
N LYS A 631 7.43 7.48 -32.44
CA LYS A 631 7.68 6.06 -32.21
C LYS A 631 9.16 5.83 -31.86
N LEU A 632 9.40 5.10 -30.78
CA LEU A 632 10.73 4.62 -30.41
C LEU A 632 11.17 3.51 -31.38
N SER A 633 12.40 3.59 -31.86
CA SER A 633 13.00 2.68 -32.85
C SER A 633 14.51 2.60 -32.65
N GLY A 634 15.17 1.64 -33.29
CA GLY A 634 16.64 1.56 -33.26
C GLY A 634 17.32 2.84 -33.78
N ASN A 635 16.71 3.56 -34.73
CA ASN A 635 17.28 4.76 -35.33
C ASN A 635 17.30 6.00 -34.41
N ASN A 636 16.41 6.04 -33.42
CA ASN A 636 16.29 7.16 -32.48
C ASN A 636 16.45 6.73 -31.01
N MET A 637 16.84 5.48 -30.76
CA MET A 637 16.99 4.94 -29.41
C MET A 637 17.91 5.81 -28.55
N GLU A 638 19.07 6.23 -29.08
CA GLU A 638 20.06 7.02 -28.35
C GLU A 638 19.54 8.41 -27.91
N GLU A 639 18.46 8.92 -28.51
CA GLU A 639 17.83 10.16 -28.06
C GLU A 639 17.11 9.98 -26.71
N TYR A 640 16.58 8.79 -26.46
CA TYR A 640 15.67 8.51 -25.34
C TYR A 640 16.22 7.51 -24.33
N ILE A 641 17.18 6.67 -24.71
CA ILE A 641 17.74 5.58 -23.91
C ILE A 641 19.27 5.63 -23.96
N GLU A 642 19.90 5.61 -22.79
CA GLU A 642 21.31 5.29 -22.61
C GLU A 642 21.42 3.78 -22.37
N ALA A 643 21.98 3.04 -23.33
CA ALA A 643 22.30 1.62 -23.17
C ALA A 643 23.81 1.45 -23.07
N LYS A 644 24.28 0.76 -22.02
CA LYS A 644 25.72 0.55 -21.78
C LYS A 644 26.02 -0.78 -21.09
N GLY A 645 27.29 -1.15 -21.09
CA GLY A 645 27.75 -2.43 -20.54
C GLY A 645 27.27 -3.59 -21.41
N TYR A 646 26.75 -4.64 -20.77
CA TYR A 646 26.41 -5.91 -21.41
C TYR A 646 24.90 -6.01 -21.62
N TYR A 647 24.46 -5.68 -22.83
CA TYR A 647 23.07 -5.79 -23.25
C TYR A 647 22.94 -6.39 -24.65
N GLU A 648 21.93 -7.22 -24.85
CA GLU A 648 21.71 -7.95 -26.10
C GLU A 648 20.21 -8.02 -26.45
N ASP A 649 19.89 -8.26 -27.73
CA ASP A 649 18.52 -8.50 -28.20
C ASP A 649 17.49 -7.43 -27.81
N ILE A 650 17.86 -6.15 -27.94
CA ILE A 650 16.91 -5.03 -27.85
C ILE A 650 16.21 -4.87 -29.21
N THR A 651 14.90 -5.09 -29.21
CA THR A 651 14.09 -5.10 -30.44
C THR A 651 13.00 -4.03 -30.43
N PHE A 652 12.68 -3.52 -31.62
CA PHE A 652 11.69 -2.45 -31.83
C PHE A 652 10.70 -2.87 -32.92
N GLU A 653 9.41 -2.94 -32.58
CA GLU A 653 8.33 -3.42 -33.46
C GLU A 653 7.24 -2.38 -33.72
#